data_AF-A0AAX6ERK4-F1
#
_entry.id   AF-A0AAX6ERK4-F1
#
_cell.length_a   1.000
_cell.length_b   1.000
_cell.length_c   1.000
_cell.angle_alpha   90.00
_cell.angle_beta   90.00
_cell.angle_gamma   90.00
#
_symmetry.space_group_name_H-M   'P 1'
#
loop_
_entity.id
_entity.type
_entity.pdbx_description
1 polymer ?
#
loop_
_entity_poly.entity_id
_entity_poly.type
_entity_poly.pdbx_seq_one_letter_code
_entity_poly.pdbx_strand_id
1 'polypeptide(L)'
;MALQAPEYRLSSELHGHQDDVRGIAICGGSGIATSSRDRTVRFWSPDPERRHRYVPSKTLAGHSSFVGPVAWVPPCERFPEGAVASGGMDTLVLLWDLRSGEVAETMRGHRLQVTGIAVEDNGDIISTSLDCTVRRWRKGHEIEFWEAHKVAVQAVVKLPSGELITGSSDSTLKLWRGRTCLHTFLGHTDTVRGLAVMPGLGILSASHDSSVRLWSLTGEVLLEMVGHTALVYSVDAHSSGLVVSGSEDCFLKIWRDGVCVQSIEHPGCVWDVKFLENGDIVTACSDGAVRIWTSHNDRLSEPMELEAYAIELSQYKSNRKKVGGLKLADLPGLEALQLPGSTDGQTMVVREGDNGVAYSWNSSEKKWDKIGEVVDGPGDGTSNTVHNGVRYDYVFDVDIGDGEPIRKLPYNRGDNPYAIADKWLLEENLPLAYRQQVVEFILQNTGQKDFSLDTSFQDPFTGSSAYIPGQSSVSLGSATKPTFKQIPKKGMLFFSVAQFDGILKKIIEFNTCLLSDNEKKSLALAESEISRLDAVAKVLKDTSHYHCSTIADVDIALLLKILKSWPVPMMFPGLDLLRMTIMHPDGANHLVKYTEGENDVLLEAFRKATGNLPQAANLLTIIRAITNLFKHLQFFQWLQRHYCEIIDALATCQQSFNKNAHLAYSTLLLNYAVLMIQTKNIDGQAQVLSAALAIAEDENQDDDSRFRALVAIGSLMLEGSMKSIAVDFDIGNTAKAAKASKDAKIAEVGADIELLVNST
;
A
#
# COMPACT_ATOMS: atom_id res chain seq x y z
N MET A 1 -19.28 25.59 -23.35
CA MET A 1 -18.53 26.36 -22.34
C MET A 1 -18.48 25.48 -21.10
N ALA A 2 -17.38 24.76 -20.89
CA ALA A 2 -17.27 23.88 -19.73
C ALA A 2 -17.24 24.77 -18.47
N LEU A 3 -18.23 24.62 -17.58
CA LEU A 3 -18.25 25.29 -16.29
C LEU A 3 -17.00 24.82 -15.52
N GLN A 4 -16.05 25.73 -15.34
CA GLN A 4 -14.90 25.52 -14.47
C GLN A 4 -15.41 25.12 -13.08
N ALA A 5 -14.89 24.04 -12.51
CA ALA A 5 -15.31 23.59 -11.19
C ALA A 5 -15.07 24.71 -10.16
N PRO A 6 -15.98 24.90 -9.18
CA PRO A 6 -15.81 25.91 -8.15
C PRO A 6 -14.54 25.63 -7.33
N GLU A 7 -13.71 26.65 -7.13
CA GLU A 7 -12.49 26.56 -6.34
C GLU A 7 -12.79 26.85 -4.87
N TYR A 8 -12.55 25.87 -3.99
CA TYR A 8 -12.77 26.00 -2.55
C TYR A 8 -11.55 26.61 -1.85
N ARG A 9 -11.81 27.54 -0.92
CA ARG A 9 -10.81 28.22 -0.10
C ARG A 9 -11.29 28.35 1.34
N LEU A 10 -10.37 28.63 2.26
CA LEU A 10 -10.68 28.70 3.68
C LEU A 10 -11.73 29.78 3.96
N SER A 11 -12.76 29.42 4.72
CA SER A 11 -13.84 30.28 5.19
C SER A 11 -13.70 30.58 6.68
N SER A 12 -13.42 29.55 7.49
CA SER A 12 -13.17 29.71 8.92
C SER A 12 -12.49 28.48 9.53
N GLU A 13 -11.87 28.68 10.69
CA GLU A 13 -11.32 27.64 11.54
C GLU A 13 -12.04 27.63 12.90
N LEU A 14 -12.40 26.44 13.37
CA LEU A 14 -13.05 26.23 14.66
C LEU A 14 -12.04 25.56 15.60
N HIS A 15 -11.53 26.34 16.56
CA HIS A 15 -10.58 25.86 17.55
C HIS A 15 -11.25 25.59 18.88
N GLY A 16 -10.89 24.46 19.50
CA GLY A 16 -11.37 24.13 20.83
C GLY A 16 -10.98 22.74 21.30
N HIS A 17 -10.96 21.75 20.40
CA HIS A 17 -10.46 20.43 20.74
C HIS A 17 -8.97 20.47 21.11
N GLN A 18 -8.55 19.54 21.97
CA GLN A 18 -7.16 19.48 22.49
C GLN A 18 -6.35 18.33 21.89
N ASP A 19 -6.94 17.55 20.99
CA ASP A 19 -6.39 16.37 20.34
C ASP A 19 -7.16 16.13 19.03
N ASP A 20 -6.75 15.15 18.22
CA ASP A 20 -7.33 14.78 16.92
C ASP A 20 -8.86 14.92 16.89
N VAL A 21 -9.40 15.70 15.94
CA VAL A 21 -10.84 15.71 15.67
C VAL A 21 -11.15 14.55 14.71
N ARG A 22 -12.07 13.67 15.12
CA ARG A 22 -12.26 12.34 14.50
C ARG A 22 -13.56 12.17 13.74
N GLY A 23 -14.59 12.94 14.07
CA GLY A 23 -15.90 12.81 13.44
C GLY A 23 -16.65 14.13 13.35
N ILE A 24 -17.49 14.25 12.33
CA ILE A 24 -18.34 15.40 12.04
C ILE A 24 -19.78 14.93 11.83
N ALA A 25 -20.73 15.63 12.45
CA ALA A 25 -22.15 15.53 12.11
C ALA A 25 -22.72 16.91 11.80
N ILE A 26 -23.34 17.04 10.63
CA ILE A 26 -24.05 18.25 10.23
C ILE A 26 -25.45 18.22 10.85
N CYS A 27 -25.77 19.23 11.66
CA CYS A 27 -26.99 19.28 12.47
C CYS A 27 -28.07 20.16 11.82
N GLY A 28 -28.17 20.07 10.48
CA GLY A 28 -28.94 20.98 9.64
C GLY A 28 -28.56 22.45 9.89
N GLY A 29 -29.54 23.35 9.87
CA GLY A 29 -29.34 24.76 10.20
C GLY A 29 -28.98 25.05 11.68
N SER A 30 -28.96 24.04 12.55
CA SER A 30 -28.68 24.22 13.98
C SER A 30 -27.18 24.40 14.27
N GLY A 31 -26.32 23.80 13.46
CA GLY A 31 -24.87 23.82 13.70
C GLY A 31 -24.12 22.59 13.22
N ILE A 32 -22.92 22.43 13.76
CA ILE A 32 -22.00 21.32 13.49
C ILE A 32 -21.66 20.65 14.83
N ALA A 33 -21.67 19.33 14.89
CA ALA A 33 -21.15 18.57 16.02
C ALA A 33 -19.83 17.89 15.63
N THR A 34 -18.83 17.94 16.51
CA THR A 34 -17.50 17.35 16.26
C THR A 34 -17.05 16.52 17.45
N SER A 35 -16.39 15.40 17.21
CA SER A 35 -15.88 14.47 18.23
C SER A 35 -14.35 14.40 18.19
N SER A 36 -13.70 14.15 19.32
CA SER A 36 -12.22 14.12 19.39
C SER A 36 -11.68 13.04 20.33
N ARG A 37 -10.39 12.73 20.14
CA ARG A 37 -9.59 11.94 21.09
C ARG A 37 -9.46 12.61 22.47
N ASP A 38 -9.75 13.90 22.58
CA ASP A 38 -9.84 14.61 23.85
C ASP A 38 -11.02 14.17 24.74
N ARG A 39 -11.81 13.18 24.29
CA ARG A 39 -12.95 12.54 24.97
C ARG A 39 -14.22 13.38 24.98
N THR A 40 -14.25 14.47 24.21
CA THR A 40 -15.40 15.36 24.15
C THR A 40 -16.08 15.33 22.79
N VAL A 41 -17.37 15.68 22.81
CA VAL A 41 -18.09 16.16 21.63
C VAL A 41 -18.29 17.66 21.80
N ARG A 42 -18.03 18.45 20.77
CA ARG A 42 -18.30 19.89 20.75
C ARG A 42 -19.41 20.21 19.76
N PHE A 43 -20.26 21.15 20.14
CA PHE A 43 -21.31 21.68 19.28
C PHE A 43 -21.01 23.14 18.95
N TRP A 44 -21.08 23.46 17.66
CA TRP A 44 -20.80 24.77 17.09
C TRP A 44 -22.07 25.31 16.45
N SER A 45 -22.60 26.43 16.94
CA SER A 45 -23.80 27.05 16.39
C SER A 45 -23.45 28.15 15.39
N PRO A 46 -24.30 28.43 14.39
CA PRO A 46 -24.11 29.57 13.51
C PRO A 46 -23.97 30.87 14.30
N ASP A 47 -23.04 31.72 13.90
CA ASP A 47 -22.85 33.05 14.47
C ASP A 47 -24.08 33.93 14.13
N PRO A 48 -24.78 34.50 15.13
CA PRO A 48 -25.95 35.35 14.90
C PRO A 48 -25.68 36.58 14.03
N GLU A 49 -24.48 37.14 14.11
CA GLU A 49 -24.05 38.33 13.38
C GLU A 49 -23.47 37.97 12.01
N ARG A 50 -22.75 36.84 11.93
CA ARG A 50 -22.13 36.34 10.70
C ARG A 50 -22.58 34.90 10.41
N ARG A 51 -23.80 34.72 9.91
CA ARG A 51 -24.44 33.39 9.74
C ARG A 51 -23.67 32.32 8.93
N HIS A 52 -22.60 32.69 8.20
CA HIS A 52 -21.71 31.74 7.52
C HIS A 52 -20.54 31.24 8.41
N ARG A 53 -20.33 31.84 9.58
CA ARG A 53 -19.37 31.42 10.60
C ARG A 53 -20.07 30.63 11.70
N TYR A 54 -19.29 29.88 12.45
CA TYR A 54 -19.76 29.10 13.59
C TYR A 54 -18.98 29.47 14.84
N VAL A 55 -19.66 29.45 15.98
CA VAL A 55 -19.09 29.75 17.30
C VAL A 55 -19.26 28.56 18.24
N PRO A 56 -18.32 28.31 19.16
CA PRO A 56 -18.48 27.25 20.15
C PRO A 56 -19.74 27.50 21.00
N SER A 57 -20.60 26.49 21.11
CA SER A 57 -21.86 26.57 21.85
C SER A 57 -21.86 25.64 23.08
N LYS A 58 -21.49 24.37 22.90
CA LYS A 58 -21.47 23.38 23.99
C LYS A 58 -20.24 22.48 23.92
N THR A 59 -19.75 22.06 25.08
CA THR A 59 -18.79 20.97 25.24
C THR A 59 -19.45 19.86 26.03
N LEU A 60 -19.64 18.72 25.38
CA LEU A 60 -20.32 17.54 25.88
C LEU A 60 -19.26 16.53 26.34
N ALA A 61 -19.05 16.46 27.65
CA ALA A 61 -18.04 15.64 28.29
C ALA A 61 -18.68 14.51 29.10
N GLY A 62 -18.26 13.27 28.86
CA GLY A 62 -18.86 12.10 29.51
C GLY A 62 -18.35 10.75 29.02
N HIS A 63 -17.78 10.68 27.81
CA HIS A 63 -16.98 9.52 27.41
C HIS A 63 -15.72 9.41 28.26
N SER A 64 -15.31 8.19 28.59
CA SER A 64 -14.08 7.94 29.37
C SER A 64 -12.84 7.75 28.51
N SER A 65 -13.01 7.66 27.19
CA SER A 65 -11.95 7.49 26.19
C SER A 65 -12.31 8.19 24.87
N PHE A 66 -11.50 7.98 23.82
CA PHE A 66 -11.61 8.67 22.54
C PHE A 66 -13.01 8.58 21.96
N VAL A 67 -13.53 9.69 21.44
CA VAL A 67 -14.81 9.71 20.72
C VAL A 67 -14.53 9.64 19.23
N GLY A 68 -15.20 8.71 18.55
CA GLY A 68 -15.05 8.47 17.11
C GLY A 68 -16.28 8.95 16.36
N PRO A 69 -17.24 8.07 16.06
CA PRO A 69 -18.43 8.42 15.28
C PRO A 69 -19.38 9.35 16.05
N VAL A 70 -20.02 10.25 15.31
CA VAL A 70 -21.05 11.17 15.80
C VAL A 70 -22.19 11.26 14.77
N ALA A 71 -23.44 11.40 15.23
CA ALA A 71 -24.60 11.54 14.36
C ALA A 71 -25.63 12.50 14.94
N TRP A 72 -26.36 13.18 14.05
CA TRP A 72 -27.42 14.12 14.39
C TRP A 72 -28.75 13.42 14.60
N VAL A 73 -29.44 13.73 15.70
CA VAL A 73 -30.84 13.38 15.96
C VAL A 73 -31.66 14.67 15.81
N PRO A 74 -32.48 14.80 14.75
CA PRO A 74 -33.25 16.01 14.49
C PRO A 74 -34.21 16.39 15.63
N PRO A 75 -34.64 17.66 15.71
CA PRO A 75 -35.60 18.10 16.70
C PRO A 75 -36.88 17.26 16.67
N CYS A 76 -37.29 16.81 17.86
CA CYS A 76 -38.54 16.08 18.07
C CYS A 76 -39.19 16.52 19.38
N GLU A 77 -40.37 15.97 19.71
CA GLU A 77 -41.09 16.32 20.94
C GLU A 77 -40.22 16.14 22.21
N ARG A 78 -39.37 15.11 22.22
CA ARG A 78 -38.46 14.83 23.34
C ARG A 78 -37.22 15.72 23.35
N PHE A 79 -36.68 16.07 22.19
CA PHE A 79 -35.47 16.87 22.04
C PHE A 79 -35.79 18.06 21.12
N PRO A 80 -36.40 19.14 21.62
CA PRO A 80 -36.90 20.20 20.73
C PRO A 80 -35.79 21.06 20.11
N GLU A 81 -34.57 20.97 20.62
CA GLU A 81 -33.36 21.56 20.01
C GLU A 81 -32.51 20.51 19.29
N GLY A 82 -33.04 19.28 19.14
CA GLY A 82 -32.33 18.11 18.66
C GLY A 82 -31.35 17.53 19.68
N ALA A 83 -30.70 16.45 19.28
CA ALA A 83 -29.76 15.69 20.10
C ALA A 83 -28.61 15.17 19.26
N VAL A 84 -27.50 14.81 19.90
CA VAL A 84 -26.33 14.24 19.23
C VAL A 84 -26.08 12.84 19.77
N ALA A 85 -25.87 11.86 18.91
CA ALA A 85 -25.43 10.52 19.30
C ALA A 85 -23.91 10.41 19.06
N SER A 86 -23.16 9.87 20.02
CA SER A 86 -21.71 9.68 19.90
C SER A 86 -21.27 8.30 20.36
N GLY A 87 -20.21 7.79 19.74
CA GLY A 87 -19.64 6.48 20.03
C GLY A 87 -18.18 6.58 20.41
N GLY A 88 -17.76 5.80 21.40
CA GLY A 88 -16.42 5.89 21.96
C GLY A 88 -15.60 4.60 21.90
N MET A 89 -14.30 4.76 22.13
CA MET A 89 -13.37 3.67 22.45
C MET A 89 -13.66 3.03 23.80
N ASP A 90 -14.44 3.71 24.65
CA ASP A 90 -15.00 3.19 25.90
C ASP A 90 -16.19 2.23 25.69
N THR A 91 -16.46 1.85 24.45
CA THR A 91 -17.53 0.92 24.02
C THR A 91 -18.96 1.42 24.27
N LEU A 92 -19.11 2.70 24.65
CA LEU A 92 -20.41 3.31 24.92
C LEU A 92 -20.94 4.00 23.66
N VAL A 93 -22.27 4.02 23.57
CA VAL A 93 -22.99 5.02 22.76
C VAL A 93 -23.70 5.95 23.73
N LEU A 94 -23.49 7.26 23.58
CA LEU A 94 -24.13 8.29 24.39
C LEU A 94 -25.06 9.12 23.52
N LEU A 95 -26.25 9.45 24.04
CA LEU A 95 -27.17 10.40 23.42
C LEU A 95 -27.19 11.66 24.29
N TRP A 96 -26.90 12.81 23.68
CA TRP A 96 -26.80 14.10 24.33
C TRP A 96 -27.99 14.97 23.95
N ASP A 97 -28.72 15.48 24.93
CA ASP A 97 -29.74 16.49 24.68
C ASP A 97 -29.07 17.86 24.51
N LEU A 98 -29.22 18.51 23.35
CA LEU A 98 -28.54 19.78 23.10
C LEU A 98 -29.09 20.94 23.96
N ARG A 99 -30.36 20.85 24.38
CA ARG A 99 -30.97 21.88 25.25
C ARG A 99 -30.26 21.93 26.59
N SER A 100 -30.18 20.79 27.28
CA SER A 100 -29.50 20.67 28.59
C SER A 100 -27.98 20.66 28.46
N GLY A 101 -27.44 20.05 27.40
CA GLY A 101 -26.02 19.72 27.26
C GLY A 101 -25.61 18.48 28.08
N GLU A 102 -26.57 17.70 28.58
CA GLU A 102 -26.33 16.52 29.41
C GLU A 102 -26.58 15.21 28.64
N VAL A 103 -26.05 14.11 29.18
CA VAL A 103 -26.30 12.76 28.65
C VAL A 103 -27.76 12.39 28.95
N ALA A 104 -28.58 12.29 27.90
CA ALA A 104 -29.96 11.83 27.99
C ALA A 104 -30.04 10.30 28.07
N GLU A 105 -29.17 9.57 27.37
CA GLU A 105 -29.14 8.10 27.37
C GLU A 105 -27.72 7.55 27.30
N THR A 106 -27.50 6.42 28.00
CA THR A 106 -26.25 5.65 27.95
C THR A 106 -26.56 4.23 27.50
N MET A 107 -26.11 3.89 26.31
CA MET A 107 -26.32 2.58 25.68
C MET A 107 -25.09 1.71 25.90
N ARG A 108 -25.29 0.57 26.58
CA ARG A 108 -24.24 -0.38 26.95
C ARG A 108 -24.49 -1.72 26.28
N GLY A 109 -23.47 -2.25 25.61
CA GLY A 109 -23.57 -3.59 25.05
C GLY A 109 -22.41 -4.01 24.15
N HIS A 110 -21.85 -3.09 23.36
CA HIS A 110 -20.67 -3.38 22.54
C HIS A 110 -19.49 -3.85 23.38
N ARG A 111 -18.70 -4.78 22.84
CA ARG A 111 -17.54 -5.37 23.54
C ARG A 111 -16.24 -4.65 23.21
N LEU A 112 -16.21 -3.92 22.10
CA LEU A 112 -15.06 -3.15 21.62
C LEU A 112 -15.53 -1.76 21.18
N GLN A 113 -14.59 -0.93 20.73
CA GLN A 113 -14.83 0.43 20.27
C GLN A 113 -16.00 0.54 19.29
N VAL A 114 -16.82 1.56 19.47
CA VAL A 114 -17.87 1.96 18.51
C VAL A 114 -17.24 2.75 17.37
N THR A 115 -17.53 2.37 16.14
CA THR A 115 -16.88 2.87 14.91
C THR A 115 -17.82 3.61 13.97
N GLY A 116 -19.11 3.34 14.02
CA GLY A 116 -20.12 4.00 13.20
C GLY A 116 -21.43 4.20 13.95
N ILE A 117 -22.14 5.29 13.62
CA ILE A 117 -23.47 5.61 14.15
C ILE A 117 -24.35 6.10 13.01
N ALA A 118 -25.60 5.62 12.97
CA ALA A 118 -26.66 6.16 12.11
C ALA A 118 -27.96 6.33 12.90
N VAL A 119 -28.84 7.21 12.44
CA VAL A 119 -30.14 7.51 13.08
C VAL A 119 -31.27 7.18 12.13
N GLU A 120 -32.23 6.37 12.59
CA GLU A 120 -33.44 6.05 11.86
C GLU A 120 -34.50 7.15 12.00
N ASP A 121 -35.47 7.19 11.07
CA ASP A 121 -36.50 8.25 11.05
C ASP A 121 -37.43 8.22 12.27
N ASN A 122 -37.52 7.07 12.94
CA ASN A 122 -38.27 6.90 14.19
C ASN A 122 -37.47 7.32 15.44
N GLY A 123 -36.23 7.78 15.28
CA GLY A 123 -35.33 8.19 16.36
C GLY A 123 -34.53 7.05 17.00
N ASP A 124 -34.62 5.82 16.48
CA ASP A 124 -33.74 4.75 16.90
C ASP A 124 -32.30 5.01 16.45
N ILE A 125 -31.34 4.58 17.27
CA ILE A 125 -29.91 4.73 17.00
C ILE A 125 -29.36 3.38 16.54
N ILE A 126 -28.60 3.38 15.47
CA ILE A 126 -27.83 2.24 14.98
C ILE A 126 -26.36 2.48 15.31
N SER A 127 -25.68 1.50 15.89
CA SER A 127 -24.25 1.56 16.14
C SER A 127 -23.52 0.33 15.61
N THR A 128 -22.28 0.54 15.16
CA THR A 128 -21.38 -0.52 14.71
C THR A 128 -20.08 -0.49 15.49
N SER A 129 -19.39 -1.63 15.54
CA SER A 129 -18.20 -1.77 16.38
C SER A 129 -17.15 -2.70 15.79
N LEU A 130 -15.93 -2.55 16.30
CA LEU A 130 -14.83 -3.50 16.09
C LEU A 130 -15.15 -4.92 16.59
N ASP A 131 -16.19 -5.09 17.42
CA ASP A 131 -16.69 -6.40 17.86
C ASP A 131 -17.47 -7.18 16.77
N CYS A 132 -17.45 -6.68 15.53
CA CYS A 132 -18.08 -7.27 14.34
C CYS A 132 -19.62 -7.16 14.32
N THR A 133 -20.22 -6.47 15.31
CA THR A 133 -21.68 -6.38 15.46
C THR A 133 -22.27 -5.02 15.08
N VAL A 134 -23.56 -5.07 14.73
CA VAL A 134 -24.44 -3.91 14.61
C VAL A 134 -25.49 -4.02 15.72
N ARG A 135 -25.80 -2.91 16.38
CA ARG A 135 -26.84 -2.81 17.41
C ARG A 135 -27.83 -1.72 17.07
N ARG A 136 -29.11 -1.96 17.38
CA ARG A 136 -30.19 -0.99 17.29
C ARG A 136 -30.70 -0.69 18.69
N TRP A 137 -30.82 0.60 18.98
CA TRP A 137 -31.19 1.11 20.28
C TRP A 137 -32.47 1.93 20.19
N ARG A 138 -33.35 1.72 21.17
CA ARG A 138 -34.56 2.51 21.35
C ARG A 138 -34.67 2.92 22.80
N LYS A 139 -34.74 4.23 23.05
CA LYS A 139 -34.86 4.80 24.39
C LYS A 139 -33.78 4.27 25.36
N GLY A 140 -32.53 4.22 24.90
CA GLY A 140 -31.38 3.73 25.68
C GLY A 140 -31.26 2.22 25.81
N HIS A 141 -32.23 1.45 25.30
CA HIS A 141 -32.24 -0.02 25.40
C HIS A 141 -31.93 -0.67 24.06
N GLU A 142 -31.15 -1.76 24.09
CA GLU A 142 -30.96 -2.61 22.91
C GLU A 142 -32.27 -3.30 22.54
N ILE A 143 -32.67 -3.17 21.28
CA ILE A 143 -33.84 -3.88 20.74
C ILE A 143 -33.44 -4.93 19.71
N GLU A 144 -32.32 -4.74 19.02
CA GLU A 144 -31.74 -5.73 18.11
C GLU A 144 -30.22 -5.69 18.15
N PHE A 145 -29.59 -6.85 17.99
CA PHE A 145 -28.19 -6.96 17.65
C PHE A 145 -27.97 -8.14 16.71
N TRP A 146 -26.96 -8.01 15.85
CA TRP A 146 -26.53 -9.10 14.98
C TRP A 146 -25.06 -8.95 14.60
N GLU A 147 -24.43 -10.06 14.25
CA GLU A 147 -23.10 -10.08 13.64
C GLU A 147 -23.25 -9.70 12.17
N ALA A 148 -22.74 -8.53 11.77
CA ALA A 148 -22.85 -8.06 10.40
C ALA A 148 -21.71 -8.59 9.52
N HIS A 149 -20.50 -8.58 10.06
CA HIS A 149 -19.30 -9.01 9.35
C HIS A 149 -18.53 -10.03 10.17
N LYS A 150 -17.59 -10.75 9.54
CA LYS A 150 -16.69 -11.69 10.22
C LYS A 150 -15.44 -11.02 10.82
N VAL A 151 -15.24 -9.76 10.45
CA VAL A 151 -14.16 -8.88 10.90
C VAL A 151 -14.79 -7.55 11.33
N ALA A 152 -14.01 -6.73 12.04
CA ALA A 152 -14.42 -5.44 12.57
C ALA A 152 -15.24 -4.60 11.57
N VAL A 153 -16.43 -4.16 12.02
CA VAL A 153 -17.24 -3.18 11.27
C VAL A 153 -16.69 -1.80 11.54
N GLN A 154 -16.51 -1.01 10.50
CA GLN A 154 -15.80 0.27 10.55
C GLN A 154 -16.71 1.46 10.28
N ALA A 155 -17.78 1.26 9.50
CA ALA A 155 -18.70 2.32 9.12
C ALA A 155 -20.11 1.80 8.92
N VAL A 156 -21.09 2.70 9.08
CA VAL A 156 -22.49 2.46 8.75
C VAL A 156 -23.11 3.71 8.16
N VAL A 157 -23.99 3.54 7.18
CA VAL A 157 -24.83 4.62 6.66
C VAL A 157 -26.26 4.11 6.43
N LYS A 158 -27.24 4.96 6.72
CA LYS A 158 -28.65 4.70 6.41
C LYS A 158 -28.98 5.20 5.00
N LEU A 159 -29.63 4.37 4.20
CA LEU A 159 -30.16 4.76 2.90
C LEU A 159 -31.51 5.48 3.07
N PRO A 160 -31.90 6.36 2.12
CA PRO A 160 -33.23 7.00 2.12
C PRO A 160 -34.40 6.00 2.13
N SER A 161 -34.18 4.79 1.62
CA SER A 161 -35.16 3.69 1.60
C SER A 161 -35.29 2.96 2.94
N GLY A 162 -34.42 3.25 3.92
CA GLY A 162 -34.43 2.67 5.26
C GLY A 162 -33.50 1.48 5.45
N GLU A 163 -32.93 0.92 4.38
CA GLU A 163 -31.85 -0.07 4.52
C GLU A 163 -30.55 0.55 5.08
N LEU A 164 -29.69 -0.31 5.61
CA LEU A 164 -28.38 0.07 6.13
C LEU A 164 -27.28 -0.49 5.25
N ILE A 165 -26.20 0.26 5.07
CA ILE A 165 -24.95 -0.23 4.50
C ILE A 165 -23.90 -0.23 5.58
N THR A 166 -23.17 -1.33 5.69
CA THR A 166 -22.00 -1.45 6.58
C THR A 166 -20.73 -1.67 5.77
N GLY A 167 -19.63 -1.05 6.22
CA GLY A 167 -18.29 -1.22 5.67
C GLY A 167 -17.37 -1.83 6.73
N SER A 168 -16.46 -2.70 6.31
CA SER A 168 -15.70 -3.57 7.22
C SER A 168 -14.22 -3.66 6.88
N SER A 169 -13.43 -4.09 7.86
CA SER A 169 -12.03 -4.48 7.70
C SER A 169 -11.85 -5.81 6.93
N ASP A 170 -12.93 -6.50 6.57
CA ASP A 170 -12.89 -7.63 5.64
C ASP A 170 -12.88 -7.21 4.16
N SER A 171 -12.67 -5.92 3.86
CA SER A 171 -12.70 -5.32 2.52
C SER A 171 -14.04 -5.34 1.79
N THR A 172 -15.13 -5.71 2.48
CA THR A 172 -16.46 -5.77 1.89
C THR A 172 -17.40 -4.71 2.45
N LEU A 173 -18.45 -4.41 1.68
CA LEU A 173 -19.64 -3.74 2.19
C LEU A 173 -20.81 -4.72 2.20
N LYS A 174 -21.80 -4.47 3.04
CA LYS A 174 -23.05 -5.25 3.07
C LYS A 174 -24.28 -4.35 3.17
N LEU A 175 -25.32 -4.70 2.41
CA LEU A 175 -26.65 -4.08 2.45
C LEU A 175 -27.57 -4.89 3.34
N TRP A 176 -28.26 -4.22 4.25
CA TRP A 176 -29.09 -4.83 5.28
C TRP A 176 -30.51 -4.29 5.28
N ARG A 177 -31.45 -5.21 5.45
CA ARG A 177 -32.82 -4.90 5.86
C ARG A 177 -33.10 -5.63 7.17
N GLY A 178 -33.09 -4.90 8.27
CA GLY A 178 -33.01 -5.49 9.60
C GLY A 178 -31.76 -6.38 9.71
N ARG A 179 -31.93 -7.62 10.17
CA ARG A 179 -30.83 -8.60 10.33
C ARG A 179 -30.50 -9.39 9.06
N THR A 180 -31.22 -9.15 7.97
CA THR A 180 -31.04 -9.88 6.72
C THR A 180 -30.06 -9.12 5.82
N CYS A 181 -28.94 -9.76 5.50
CA CYS A 181 -28.01 -9.28 4.48
C CYS A 181 -28.62 -9.51 3.10
N LEU A 182 -28.98 -8.43 2.40
CA LEU A 182 -29.54 -8.47 1.05
C LEU A 182 -28.46 -8.61 -0.01
N HIS A 183 -27.31 -7.94 0.19
CA HIS A 183 -26.24 -7.92 -0.79
C HIS A 183 -24.87 -7.75 -0.12
N THR A 184 -23.82 -8.30 -0.73
CA THR A 184 -22.42 -8.09 -0.32
C THR A 184 -21.66 -7.53 -1.50
N PHE A 185 -21.07 -6.34 -1.32
CA PHE A 185 -20.31 -5.63 -2.34
C PHE A 185 -18.84 -6.06 -2.23
N LEU A 186 -18.30 -6.57 -3.33
CA LEU A 186 -16.92 -7.04 -3.44
C LEU A 186 -16.16 -6.12 -4.37
N GLY A 187 -14.99 -5.66 -3.96
CA GLY A 187 -14.08 -4.98 -4.87
C GLY A 187 -12.98 -4.17 -4.21
N HIS A 188 -13.19 -3.59 -3.03
CA HIS A 188 -12.09 -2.98 -2.28
C HIS A 188 -11.06 -4.05 -1.90
N THR A 189 -9.79 -3.65 -1.78
CA THR A 189 -8.69 -4.57 -1.48
C THR A 189 -8.17 -4.43 -0.05
N ASP A 190 -8.72 -3.48 0.71
CA ASP A 190 -8.43 -3.24 2.12
C ASP A 190 -9.69 -2.70 2.84
N THR A 191 -9.53 -2.35 4.10
CA THR A 191 -10.55 -1.91 5.04
C THR A 191 -11.38 -0.73 4.51
N VAL A 192 -12.70 -0.88 4.50
CA VAL A 192 -13.65 0.19 4.16
C VAL A 192 -13.93 1.01 5.42
N ARG A 193 -13.54 2.30 5.43
CA ARG A 193 -13.61 3.17 6.61
C ARG A 193 -14.65 4.28 6.56
N GLY A 194 -15.00 4.75 5.37
CA GLY A 194 -15.98 5.82 5.20
C GLY A 194 -17.09 5.38 4.27
N LEU A 195 -18.31 5.84 4.54
CA LEU A 195 -19.49 5.58 3.71
C LEU A 195 -20.32 6.86 3.59
N ALA A 196 -20.90 7.08 2.41
CA ALA A 196 -21.85 8.16 2.17
C ALA A 196 -22.89 7.75 1.12
N VAL A 197 -24.07 8.39 1.16
CA VAL A 197 -25.09 8.20 0.11
C VAL A 197 -24.86 9.24 -0.96
N MET A 198 -24.76 8.82 -2.23
CA MET A 198 -24.78 9.74 -3.36
C MET A 198 -26.23 9.91 -3.84
N PRO A 199 -26.82 11.11 -3.72
CA PRO A 199 -28.23 11.34 -4.03
C PRO A 199 -28.60 10.85 -5.44
N GLY A 200 -29.53 9.89 -5.52
CA GLY A 200 -30.07 9.37 -6.79
C GLY A 200 -29.14 8.44 -7.58
N LEU A 201 -27.92 8.18 -7.11
CA LEU A 201 -26.94 7.38 -7.87
C LEU A 201 -26.54 6.08 -7.15
N GLY A 202 -26.29 6.13 -5.84
CA GLY A 202 -25.85 4.96 -5.11
C GLY A 202 -25.12 5.29 -3.80
N ILE A 203 -24.06 4.53 -3.51
CA ILE A 203 -23.30 4.62 -2.26
C ILE A 203 -21.84 4.90 -2.58
N LEU A 204 -21.21 5.77 -1.81
CA LEU A 204 -19.78 5.99 -1.84
C LEU A 204 -19.10 5.26 -0.69
N SER A 205 -17.89 4.79 -0.94
CA SER A 205 -17.03 4.18 0.07
C SER A 205 -15.61 4.69 -0.03
N ALA A 206 -15.00 4.96 1.13
CA ALA A 206 -13.59 5.30 1.29
C ALA A 206 -12.86 4.13 1.93
N SER A 207 -11.69 3.79 1.40
CA SER A 207 -10.95 2.59 1.81
C SER A 207 -9.47 2.87 2.10
N HIS A 208 -8.89 1.96 2.88
CA HIS A 208 -7.47 1.87 3.15
C HIS A 208 -6.62 1.47 1.93
N ASP A 209 -7.25 1.03 0.85
CA ASP A 209 -6.59 0.81 -0.45
C ASP A 209 -6.29 2.10 -1.24
N SER A 210 -6.42 3.26 -0.58
CA SER A 210 -6.21 4.60 -1.13
C SER A 210 -7.24 5.02 -2.19
N SER A 211 -8.34 4.28 -2.34
CA SER A 211 -9.40 4.58 -3.31
C SER A 211 -10.71 5.01 -2.64
N VAL A 212 -11.51 5.76 -3.42
CA VAL A 212 -12.93 5.99 -3.14
C VAL A 212 -13.74 5.38 -4.28
N ARG A 213 -14.81 4.65 -3.98
CA ARG A 213 -15.65 4.01 -5.00
C ARG A 213 -17.10 4.43 -4.88
N LEU A 214 -17.76 4.59 -6.01
CA LEU A 214 -19.20 4.72 -6.13
C LEU A 214 -19.78 3.39 -6.56
N TRP A 215 -20.81 2.94 -5.86
CA TRP A 215 -21.48 1.67 -6.06
C TRP A 215 -22.94 1.90 -6.42
N SER A 216 -23.44 1.15 -7.40
CA SER A 216 -24.88 0.96 -7.55
C SER A 216 -25.40 0.10 -6.40
N LEU A 217 -26.70 0.16 -6.10
CA LEU A 217 -27.31 -0.71 -5.09
C LEU A 217 -27.32 -2.20 -5.49
N THR A 218 -27.01 -2.51 -6.76
CA THR A 218 -26.92 -3.89 -7.27
C THR A 218 -25.57 -4.55 -7.02
N GLY A 219 -24.58 -3.82 -6.47
CA GLY A 219 -23.25 -4.36 -6.21
C GLY A 219 -22.16 -3.89 -7.18
N GLU A 220 -22.54 -3.20 -8.25
CA GLU A 220 -21.62 -2.81 -9.32
C GLU A 220 -20.86 -1.54 -8.96
N VAL A 221 -19.55 -1.52 -9.24
CA VAL A 221 -18.73 -0.30 -9.14
C VAL A 221 -19.05 0.58 -10.35
N LEU A 222 -19.64 1.75 -10.09
CA LEU A 222 -19.99 2.74 -11.11
C LEU A 222 -18.80 3.66 -11.42
N LEU A 223 -18.05 4.07 -10.39
CA LEU A 223 -16.86 4.91 -10.52
C LEU A 223 -15.82 4.50 -9.47
N GLU A 224 -14.55 4.64 -9.84
CA GLU A 224 -13.42 4.53 -8.93
C GLU A 224 -12.59 5.81 -9.01
N MET A 225 -12.36 6.42 -7.85
CA MET A 225 -11.62 7.66 -7.67
C MET A 225 -10.29 7.32 -6.98
N VAL A 226 -9.21 7.37 -7.76
CA VAL A 226 -7.85 7.12 -7.30
C VAL A 226 -7.06 8.42 -7.38
N GLY A 227 -6.28 8.71 -6.34
CA GLY A 227 -5.45 9.92 -6.31
C GLY A 227 -4.97 10.32 -4.93
N HIS A 228 -5.55 9.77 -3.86
CA HIS A 228 -4.92 9.79 -2.55
C HIS A 228 -3.68 8.89 -2.55
N THR A 229 -2.65 9.28 -1.80
CA THR A 229 -1.38 8.53 -1.71
C THR A 229 -1.29 7.70 -0.43
N ALA A 230 -2.31 7.79 0.44
CA ALA A 230 -2.42 7.06 1.68
C ALA A 230 -3.88 6.70 1.99
N LEU A 231 -4.11 6.17 3.20
CA LEU A 231 -5.39 5.63 3.64
C LEU A 231 -6.50 6.69 3.59
N VAL A 232 -7.62 6.38 2.93
CA VAL A 232 -8.78 7.27 2.91
C VAL A 232 -9.71 6.91 4.07
N TYR A 233 -10.03 7.89 4.90
CA TYR A 233 -10.83 7.69 6.11
C TYR A 233 -12.29 8.06 5.94
N SER A 234 -12.58 9.06 5.12
CA SER A 234 -13.94 9.58 4.96
C SER A 234 -14.23 10.01 3.54
N VAL A 235 -15.51 9.93 3.20
CA VAL A 235 -16.10 10.40 1.95
C VAL A 235 -17.45 11.05 2.24
N ASP A 236 -17.82 12.04 1.45
CA ASP A 236 -19.18 12.59 1.42
C ASP A 236 -19.59 13.08 0.03
N ALA A 237 -20.90 13.17 -0.23
CA ALA A 237 -21.44 13.63 -1.50
C ALA A 237 -22.35 14.84 -1.34
N HIS A 238 -22.32 15.71 -2.34
CA HIS A 238 -23.23 16.84 -2.45
C HIS A 238 -24.23 16.64 -3.60
N SER A 239 -25.40 17.27 -3.48
CA SER A 239 -26.44 17.26 -4.52
C SER A 239 -26.00 17.84 -5.87
N SER A 240 -24.90 18.61 -5.91
CA SER A 240 -24.29 19.12 -7.14
C SER A 240 -23.51 18.09 -7.94
N GLY A 241 -23.37 16.86 -7.42
CA GLY A 241 -22.53 15.80 -7.99
C GLY A 241 -21.05 15.87 -7.59
N LEU A 242 -20.68 16.81 -6.72
CA LEU A 242 -19.34 16.82 -6.11
C LEU A 242 -19.24 15.75 -5.03
N VAL A 243 -18.06 15.15 -4.95
CA VAL A 243 -17.66 14.22 -3.90
C VAL A 243 -16.44 14.78 -3.19
N VAL A 244 -16.33 14.58 -1.88
CA VAL A 244 -15.14 14.94 -1.10
C VAL A 244 -14.59 13.74 -0.37
N SER A 245 -13.28 13.71 -0.18
CA SER A 245 -12.62 12.67 0.62
C SER A 245 -11.47 13.22 1.45
N GLY A 246 -11.28 12.63 2.64
CA GLY A 246 -10.21 12.96 3.58
C GLY A 246 -9.30 11.76 3.83
N SER A 247 -7.99 12.00 3.90
CA SER A 247 -6.96 10.95 3.92
C SER A 247 -5.82 11.25 4.90
N GLU A 248 -5.08 10.20 5.24
CA GLU A 248 -3.82 10.24 5.97
C GLU A 248 -2.72 11.03 5.24
N ASP A 249 -2.84 11.16 3.91
CA ASP A 249 -1.92 11.95 3.09
C ASP A 249 -2.00 13.46 3.35
N CYS A 250 -2.86 13.88 4.28
CA CYS A 250 -3.08 15.25 4.71
C CYS A 250 -3.85 16.11 3.67
N PHE A 251 -4.47 15.48 2.68
CA PHE A 251 -5.30 16.18 1.71
C PHE A 251 -6.80 15.94 1.93
N LEU A 252 -7.56 17.02 1.78
CA LEU A 252 -8.94 16.98 1.29
C LEU A 252 -8.88 16.94 -0.24
N LYS A 253 -9.54 15.97 -0.86
CA LYS A 253 -9.75 15.97 -2.31
C LYS A 253 -11.21 16.20 -2.65
N ILE A 254 -11.42 16.99 -3.70
CA ILE A 254 -12.74 17.28 -4.26
C ILE A 254 -12.78 16.65 -5.65
N TRP A 255 -13.82 15.86 -5.89
CA TRP A 255 -13.98 15.06 -7.09
C TRP A 255 -15.23 15.44 -7.86
N ARG A 256 -15.17 15.30 -9.17
CA ARG A 256 -16.29 15.42 -10.09
C ARG A 256 -16.14 14.36 -11.16
N ASP A 257 -17.18 13.56 -11.36
CA ASP A 257 -17.23 12.53 -12.41
C ASP A 257 -16.02 11.58 -12.40
N GLY A 258 -15.54 11.21 -11.20
CA GLY A 258 -14.39 10.32 -11.01
C GLY A 258 -13.02 11.02 -11.00
N VAL A 259 -12.94 12.30 -11.36
CA VAL A 259 -11.68 13.05 -11.47
C VAL A 259 -11.49 13.99 -10.28
N CYS A 260 -10.29 14.03 -9.71
CA CYS A 260 -9.92 15.00 -8.68
C CYS A 260 -9.81 16.40 -9.32
N VAL A 261 -10.73 17.30 -8.99
CA VAL A 261 -10.77 18.67 -9.52
C VAL A 261 -10.02 19.66 -8.63
N GLN A 262 -9.82 19.34 -7.35
CA GLN A 262 -9.04 20.15 -6.42
C GLN A 262 -8.47 19.30 -5.29
N SER A 263 -7.27 19.64 -4.82
CA SER A 263 -6.66 19.09 -3.61
C SER A 263 -6.30 20.23 -2.67
N ILE A 264 -6.71 20.12 -1.40
CA ILE A 264 -6.46 21.10 -0.35
C ILE A 264 -5.67 20.42 0.76
N GLU A 265 -4.44 20.87 0.97
CA GLU A 265 -3.53 20.34 1.98
C GLU A 265 -3.85 20.92 3.36
N HIS A 266 -3.70 20.08 4.39
CA HIS A 266 -3.91 20.39 5.80
C HIS A 266 -2.64 20.10 6.61
N PRO A 267 -2.43 20.76 7.76
CA PRO A 267 -1.33 20.48 8.67
C PRO A 267 -1.58 19.21 9.51
N GLY A 268 -1.90 18.09 8.85
CA GLY A 268 -2.23 16.84 9.51
C GLY A 268 -3.19 15.95 8.71
N CYS A 269 -3.42 14.75 9.22
CA CYS A 269 -4.37 13.79 8.66
C CYS A 269 -5.79 14.37 8.67
N VAL A 270 -6.54 14.18 7.58
CA VAL A 270 -7.96 14.55 7.48
C VAL A 270 -8.80 13.32 7.81
N TRP A 271 -9.36 13.28 9.02
CA TRP A 271 -10.08 12.12 9.55
C TRP A 271 -11.52 12.02 9.05
N ASP A 272 -12.21 13.14 8.94
CA ASP A 272 -13.59 13.19 8.47
C ASP A 272 -13.84 14.43 7.61
N VAL A 273 -14.74 14.28 6.64
CA VAL A 273 -15.16 15.33 5.71
C VAL A 273 -16.66 15.26 5.50
N LYS A 274 -17.33 16.42 5.50
CA LYS A 274 -18.78 16.52 5.25
C LYS A 274 -19.13 17.78 4.48
N PHE A 275 -20.15 17.71 3.63
CA PHE A 275 -20.77 18.89 3.04
C PHE A 275 -21.79 19.51 3.99
N LEU A 276 -21.78 20.84 4.07
CA LEU A 276 -22.89 21.62 4.59
C LEU A 276 -24.00 21.75 3.53
N GLU A 277 -25.22 22.00 3.98
CA GLU A 277 -26.38 22.20 3.10
C GLU A 277 -26.20 23.36 2.10
N ASN A 278 -25.34 24.32 2.45
CA ASN A 278 -25.01 25.48 1.62
C ASN A 278 -23.90 25.21 0.58
N GLY A 279 -23.40 23.96 0.50
CA GLY A 279 -22.35 23.51 -0.42
C GLY A 279 -20.91 23.70 0.08
N ASP A 280 -20.71 24.29 1.25
CA ASP A 280 -19.40 24.43 1.88
C ASP A 280 -18.94 23.08 2.47
N ILE A 281 -17.63 22.89 2.67
CA ILE A 281 -17.04 21.63 3.12
C ILE A 281 -16.46 21.80 4.52
N VAL A 282 -16.69 20.84 5.41
CA VAL A 282 -16.11 20.79 6.76
C VAL A 282 -15.09 19.67 6.82
N THR A 283 -13.89 19.95 7.36
CA THR A 283 -12.83 18.95 7.59
C THR A 283 -12.48 18.87 9.07
N ALA A 284 -12.25 17.65 9.56
CA ALA A 284 -11.78 17.36 10.92
C ALA A 284 -10.38 16.77 10.86
N CYS A 285 -9.43 17.40 11.56
CA CYS A 285 -8.01 17.16 11.33
C CYS A 285 -7.27 16.71 12.61
N SER A 286 -6.10 16.08 12.43
CA SER A 286 -5.27 15.57 13.54
C SER A 286 -4.59 16.66 14.38
N ASP A 287 -4.54 17.90 13.88
CA ASP A 287 -4.04 19.06 14.61
C ASP A 287 -5.05 19.62 15.64
N GLY A 288 -6.21 18.98 15.79
CA GLY A 288 -7.27 19.43 16.69
C GLY A 288 -8.16 20.54 16.14
N ALA A 289 -7.95 20.96 14.88
CA ALA A 289 -8.75 21.98 14.23
C ALA A 289 -9.85 21.38 13.35
N VAL A 290 -10.95 22.13 13.25
CA VAL A 290 -12.03 21.90 12.27
C VAL A 290 -12.03 23.07 11.31
N ARG A 291 -12.01 22.81 10.00
CA ARG A 291 -11.93 23.88 8.99
C ARG A 291 -13.13 23.84 8.07
N ILE A 292 -13.59 25.02 7.68
CA ILE A 292 -14.69 25.19 6.74
C ILE A 292 -14.14 25.81 5.45
N TRP A 293 -14.46 25.20 4.33
CA TRP A 293 -14.02 25.59 2.99
C TRP A 293 -15.22 26.00 2.15
N THR A 294 -15.11 27.12 1.46
CA THR A 294 -16.18 27.68 0.63
C THR A 294 -15.68 28.00 -0.78
N SER A 295 -16.55 27.86 -1.77
CA SER A 295 -16.30 28.38 -3.13
C SER A 295 -16.86 29.80 -3.34
N HIS A 296 -17.44 30.39 -2.30
CA HIS A 296 -18.10 31.68 -2.36
C HIS A 296 -17.18 32.78 -1.84
N ASN A 297 -16.84 33.74 -2.71
CA ASN A 297 -15.92 34.83 -2.37
C ASN A 297 -16.40 35.70 -1.19
N ASP A 298 -17.71 35.82 -0.99
CA ASP A 298 -18.33 36.60 0.10
C ASP A 298 -18.26 35.91 1.47
N ARG A 299 -17.79 34.66 1.53
CA ARG A 299 -17.68 33.86 2.76
C ARG A 299 -16.23 33.49 3.10
N LEU A 300 -15.26 34.01 2.33
CA LEU A 300 -13.85 33.75 2.58
C LEU A 300 -13.43 34.33 3.94
N SER A 301 -12.48 33.66 4.58
CA SER A 301 -11.86 34.19 5.79
C SER A 301 -11.12 35.50 5.50
N GLU A 302 -10.96 36.33 6.54
CA GLU A 302 -10.24 37.59 6.41
C GLU A 302 -8.78 37.34 5.97
N PRO A 303 -8.12 38.29 5.27
CA PRO A 303 -6.75 38.10 4.77
C PRO A 303 -5.75 37.67 5.84
N MET A 304 -5.91 38.17 7.07
CA MET A 304 -5.05 37.81 8.20
C MET A 304 -5.21 36.34 8.63
N GLU A 305 -6.43 35.78 8.57
CA GLU A 305 -6.70 34.38 8.88
C GLU A 305 -6.14 33.46 7.77
N LEU A 306 -6.28 33.87 6.50
CA LEU A 306 -5.66 33.15 5.36
C LEU A 306 -4.14 33.10 5.47
N GLU A 307 -3.52 34.22 5.86
CA GLU A 307 -2.07 34.30 6.06
C GLU A 307 -1.63 33.46 7.27
N ALA A 308 -2.39 33.47 8.38
CA ALA A 308 -2.11 32.62 9.53
C ALA A 308 -2.15 31.13 9.17
N TYR A 309 -3.16 30.68 8.43
CA TYR A 309 -3.25 29.31 7.93
C TYR A 309 -2.09 28.95 7.00
N ALA A 310 -1.71 29.86 6.09
CA ALA A 310 -0.57 29.65 5.20
C ALA A 310 0.75 29.52 5.97
N ILE A 311 0.94 30.32 7.03
CA ILE A 311 2.09 30.22 7.93
C ILE A 311 2.08 28.90 8.69
N GLU A 312 0.95 28.48 9.25
CA GLU A 312 0.80 27.20 9.95
C GLU A 312 1.15 26.03 9.02
N LEU A 313 0.60 26.03 7.81
CA LEU A 313 0.89 25.00 6.81
C LEU A 313 2.36 25.01 6.39
N SER A 314 2.96 26.19 6.22
CA SER A 314 4.39 26.31 5.91
C SER A 314 5.28 25.80 7.05
N GLN A 315 4.95 26.13 8.30
CA GLN A 315 5.65 25.61 9.48
C GLN A 315 5.50 24.09 9.59
N TYR A 316 4.29 23.57 9.38
CA TYR A 316 4.02 22.14 9.35
C TYR A 316 4.87 21.45 8.27
N LYS A 317 4.87 22.01 7.05
CA LYS A 317 5.71 21.54 5.94
C LYS A 317 7.17 21.57 6.30
N SER A 318 7.69 22.68 6.84
CA SER A 318 9.09 22.82 7.25
C SER A 318 9.50 21.82 8.33
N ASN A 319 8.62 21.58 9.30
CA ASN A 319 8.84 20.61 10.37
C ASN A 319 8.87 19.16 9.87
N ARG A 320 8.19 18.88 8.75
CA ARG A 320 8.17 17.56 8.10
C ARG A 320 9.16 17.44 6.95
N LYS A 321 9.51 18.55 6.30
CA LYS A 321 10.42 18.66 5.17
C LYS A 321 11.80 18.31 5.69
N LYS A 322 12.28 17.18 5.23
CA LYS A 322 13.67 16.84 5.38
C LYS A 322 14.43 17.42 4.18
N VAL A 323 15.72 17.65 4.41
CA VAL A 323 16.69 18.06 3.42
C VAL A 323 18.00 17.37 3.76
N GLY A 324 18.41 16.43 2.90
CA GLY A 324 19.49 15.48 3.18
C GLY A 324 19.20 14.58 4.38
N GLY A 325 17.94 14.20 4.61
CA GLY A 325 17.53 13.37 5.76
C GLY A 325 17.45 14.09 7.11
N LEU A 326 17.84 15.37 7.18
CA LEU A 326 17.71 16.23 8.36
C LEU A 326 16.46 17.09 8.26
N LYS A 327 15.76 17.35 9.37
CA LYS A 327 14.64 18.31 9.35
C LYS A 327 15.17 19.68 8.96
N LEU A 328 14.50 20.35 8.02
CA LEU A 328 14.87 21.69 7.57
C LEU A 328 14.98 22.68 8.76
N ALA A 329 14.11 22.54 9.77
CA ALA A 329 14.11 23.37 10.97
C ALA A 329 15.36 23.21 11.85
N ASP A 330 16.04 22.05 11.78
CA ASP A 330 17.22 21.74 12.60
C ASP A 330 18.54 22.17 11.91
N LEU A 331 18.48 22.64 10.65
CA LEU A 331 19.65 23.11 9.92
C LEU A 331 20.14 24.47 10.45
N PRO A 332 21.46 24.68 10.54
CA PRO A 332 22.03 25.98 10.90
C PRO A 332 21.66 27.06 9.87
N GLY A 333 21.43 28.30 10.29
CA GLY A 333 21.17 29.41 9.37
C GLY A 333 22.44 29.89 8.65
N LEU A 334 22.28 30.89 7.77
CA LEU A 334 23.38 31.49 6.99
C LEU A 334 24.54 32.01 7.86
N GLU A 335 24.27 32.35 9.12
CA GLU A 335 25.26 32.73 10.12
C GLU A 335 26.35 31.68 10.35
N ALA A 336 26.07 30.39 10.13
CA ALA A 336 27.07 29.33 10.31
C ALA A 336 28.21 29.40 9.28
N LEU A 337 28.00 30.02 8.12
CA LEU A 337 29.04 30.23 7.10
C LEU A 337 30.08 31.28 7.51
N GLN A 338 29.88 31.99 8.63
CA GLN A 338 30.89 32.90 9.18
C GLN A 338 32.05 32.16 9.86
N LEU A 339 31.84 30.90 10.26
CA LEU A 339 32.88 30.08 10.85
C LEU A 339 33.70 29.41 9.73
N PRO A 340 35.04 29.54 9.74
CA PRO A 340 35.88 28.92 8.73
C PRO A 340 35.88 27.39 8.87
N GLY A 341 35.88 26.68 7.74
CA GLY A 341 36.03 25.23 7.71
C GLY A 341 37.39 24.76 8.21
N SER A 342 37.43 23.53 8.71
CA SER A 342 38.62 22.88 9.28
C SER A 342 39.46 22.14 8.24
N THR A 343 38.84 21.65 7.15
CA THR A 343 39.52 20.89 6.09
C THR A 343 39.01 21.32 4.71
N ASP A 344 39.89 21.31 3.72
CA ASP A 344 39.51 21.63 2.33
C ASP A 344 38.47 20.65 1.79
N GLY A 345 37.44 21.16 1.12
CA GLY A 345 36.31 20.35 0.66
C GLY A 345 35.31 19.95 1.75
N GLN A 346 35.46 20.43 3.00
CA GLN A 346 34.45 20.23 4.04
C GLN A 346 33.11 20.78 3.57
N THR A 347 32.03 19.99 3.67
CA THR A 347 30.69 20.42 3.30
C THR A 347 29.86 20.84 4.52
N MET A 348 28.98 21.81 4.33
CA MET A 348 28.00 22.25 5.32
C MET A 348 26.68 22.55 4.63
N VAL A 349 25.58 22.07 5.20
CA VAL A 349 24.23 22.40 4.73
C VAL A 349 23.64 23.44 5.67
N VAL A 350 23.19 24.56 5.11
CA VAL A 350 22.59 25.66 5.85
C VAL A 350 21.18 25.96 5.33
N ARG A 351 20.31 26.48 6.21
CA ARG A 351 18.96 26.89 5.87
C ARG A 351 18.97 28.27 5.18
N GLU A 352 18.48 28.31 3.94
CA GLU A 352 18.27 29.53 3.16
C GLU A 352 16.77 29.61 2.78
N GLY A 353 15.97 30.29 3.60
CA GLY A 353 14.50 30.32 3.45
C GLY A 353 13.85 28.96 3.74
N ASP A 354 13.03 28.48 2.80
CA ASP A 354 12.34 27.18 2.88
C ASP A 354 13.20 26.01 2.35
N ASN A 355 14.48 26.24 2.04
CA ASN A 355 15.38 25.27 1.42
C ASN A 355 16.65 25.07 2.25
N GLY A 356 17.24 23.86 2.16
CA GLY A 356 18.59 23.61 2.65
C GLY A 356 19.57 23.71 1.48
N VAL A 357 20.71 24.36 1.68
CA VAL A 357 21.69 24.65 0.62
C VAL A 357 23.06 24.19 1.09
N ALA A 358 23.75 23.43 0.24
CA ALA A 358 25.08 22.92 0.53
C ALA A 358 26.16 23.92 0.10
N TYR A 359 27.16 24.07 0.95
CA TYR A 359 28.37 24.86 0.74
C TYR A 359 29.61 23.98 0.96
N SER A 360 30.68 24.23 0.22
CA SER A 360 31.99 23.57 0.39
C SER A 360 33.02 24.58 0.86
N TRP A 361 33.84 24.21 1.84
CA TRP A 361 34.95 25.04 2.29
C TRP A 361 36.10 24.99 1.30
N ASN A 362 36.53 26.17 0.85
CA ASN A 362 37.71 26.37 0.04
C ASN A 362 38.81 26.97 0.91
N SER A 363 39.80 26.16 1.26
CA SER A 363 40.91 26.52 2.16
C SER A 363 41.89 27.48 1.52
N SER A 364 42.00 27.45 0.19
CA SER A 364 42.90 28.34 -0.56
C SER A 364 42.37 29.77 -0.59
N GLU A 365 41.04 29.93 -0.71
CA GLU A 365 40.36 31.23 -0.76
C GLU A 365 39.73 31.64 0.59
N LYS A 366 39.79 30.76 1.61
CA LYS A 366 39.22 30.93 2.96
C LYS A 366 37.74 31.35 2.94
N LYS A 367 36.93 30.70 2.11
CA LYS A 367 35.49 30.98 2.00
C LYS A 367 34.69 29.70 1.77
N TRP A 368 33.39 29.82 2.00
CA TRP A 368 32.41 28.81 1.62
C TRP A 368 31.91 29.06 0.20
N ASP A 369 32.15 28.13 -0.72
CA ASP A 369 31.62 28.15 -2.07
C ASP A 369 30.26 27.44 -2.10
N LYS A 370 29.22 28.10 -2.64
CA LYS A 370 27.87 27.52 -2.77
C LYS A 370 27.89 26.38 -3.79
N ILE A 371 27.49 25.19 -3.38
CA ILE A 371 27.46 23.99 -4.22
C ILE A 371 26.12 23.90 -4.94
N GLY A 372 25.02 24.06 -4.21
CA GLY A 372 23.66 23.93 -4.75
C GLY A 372 22.59 23.76 -3.68
N GLU A 373 21.33 23.83 -4.08
CA GLU A 373 20.19 23.47 -3.22
C GLU A 373 20.20 21.97 -2.97
N VAL A 374 20.12 21.58 -1.69
CA VAL A 374 19.93 20.20 -1.29
C VAL A 374 18.44 19.93 -1.40
N VAL A 375 18.09 19.07 -2.34
CA VAL A 375 16.75 18.54 -2.50
C VAL A 375 16.75 17.12 -2.00
N ASP A 376 15.75 16.77 -1.19
CA ASP A 376 15.44 15.36 -0.99
C ASP A 376 14.87 14.81 -2.30
N GLY A 377 15.21 13.55 -2.64
CA GLY A 377 14.39 12.77 -3.55
C GLY A 377 12.93 12.76 -3.07
N PRO A 378 11.93 12.45 -3.93
CA PRO A 378 10.50 12.65 -3.66
C PRO A 378 10.13 12.46 -2.18
N GLY A 379 9.86 13.60 -1.53
CA GLY A 379 10.16 13.82 -0.12
C GLY A 379 9.28 13.13 0.91
N ASP A 380 9.83 13.18 2.13
CA ASP A 380 9.24 12.94 3.44
C ASP A 380 7.92 13.70 3.68
N GLY A 381 6.80 13.02 3.53
CA GLY A 381 5.83 12.96 4.63
C GLY A 381 6.22 11.77 5.50
N THR A 382 5.64 11.60 6.69
CA THR A 382 5.64 10.27 7.35
C THR A 382 4.77 9.30 6.53
N SER A 383 5.20 9.02 5.30
CA SER A 383 4.96 7.77 4.65
C SER A 383 5.68 6.77 5.54
N ASN A 384 4.90 5.94 6.23
CA ASN A 384 5.38 4.61 6.57
C ASN A 384 5.98 4.05 5.28
N THR A 385 7.29 4.17 5.12
CA THR A 385 7.90 4.08 3.80
C THR A 385 7.84 2.61 3.45
N VAL A 386 6.99 2.32 2.47
CA VAL A 386 6.75 0.95 2.05
C VAL A 386 7.91 0.56 1.14
N HIS A 387 8.89 -0.14 1.71
CA HIS A 387 9.93 -0.80 0.92
C HIS A 387 9.53 -2.26 0.74
N ASN A 388 9.34 -2.70 -0.52
CA ASN A 388 8.91 -4.06 -0.86
C ASN A 388 7.59 -4.51 -0.21
N GLY A 389 6.63 -3.61 -0.03
CA GLY A 389 5.32 -3.93 0.56
C GLY A 389 5.31 -4.00 2.09
N VAL A 390 6.43 -3.70 2.77
CA VAL A 390 6.55 -3.68 4.23
C VAL A 390 6.80 -2.25 4.71
N ARG A 391 6.11 -1.85 5.77
CA ARG A 391 6.20 -0.51 6.37
C ARG A 391 7.41 -0.44 7.31
N TYR A 392 8.21 0.61 7.18
CA TYR A 392 9.34 0.90 8.08
C TYR A 392 9.26 2.33 8.64
N ASP A 393 9.82 2.57 9.83
CA ASP A 393 9.92 3.92 10.40
C ASP A 393 10.85 4.82 9.56
N TYR A 394 11.86 4.23 8.92
CA TYR A 394 12.82 4.88 8.02
C TYR A 394 13.13 3.99 6.81
N VAL A 395 13.32 4.60 5.64
CA VAL A 395 13.98 3.96 4.49
C VAL A 395 15.01 4.96 3.94
N PHE A 396 16.28 4.76 4.25
CA PHE A 396 17.34 5.70 3.87
C PHE A 396 17.80 5.51 2.42
N ASP A 397 18.11 6.60 1.74
CA ASP A 397 18.85 6.56 0.48
C ASP A 397 20.34 6.51 0.80
N VAL A 398 20.99 5.40 0.44
CA VAL A 398 22.42 5.19 0.65
C VAL A 398 23.12 5.25 -0.70
N ASP A 399 23.93 6.29 -0.87
CA ASP A 399 24.87 6.44 -1.98
C ASP A 399 26.20 5.76 -1.61
N ILE A 400 26.71 4.93 -2.51
CA ILE A 400 27.92 4.13 -2.30
C ILE A 400 29.09 4.65 -3.16
N GLY A 401 28.87 5.70 -3.97
CA GLY A 401 29.88 6.39 -4.78
C GLY A 401 29.91 6.02 -6.27
N ASP A 402 30.55 6.90 -7.06
CA ASP A 402 30.84 6.84 -8.51
C ASP A 402 29.85 6.08 -9.41
N GLY A 403 28.76 6.74 -9.79
CA GLY A 403 27.92 6.35 -10.93
C GLY A 403 27.00 5.14 -10.72
N GLU A 404 26.98 4.57 -9.51
CA GLU A 404 26.04 3.53 -9.12
C GLU A 404 24.67 4.12 -8.72
N PRO A 405 23.56 3.41 -8.96
CA PRO A 405 22.24 3.86 -8.55
C PRO A 405 22.09 3.86 -7.01
N ILE A 406 21.46 4.91 -6.48
CA ILE A 406 21.12 5.08 -5.06
C ILE A 406 20.29 3.89 -4.56
N ARG A 407 20.64 3.36 -3.38
CA ARG A 407 20.05 2.13 -2.81
C ARG A 407 19.25 2.44 -1.54
N LYS A 408 18.17 1.69 -1.29
CA LYS A 408 17.21 1.98 -0.21
C LYS A 408 17.45 1.08 1.01
N LEU A 409 17.70 1.64 2.19
CA LEU A 409 17.95 0.94 3.46
C LEU A 409 16.76 1.07 4.42
N PRO A 410 15.91 0.04 4.58
CA PRO A 410 14.78 0.05 5.51
C PRO A 410 15.22 -0.18 6.98
N TYR A 411 14.68 0.58 7.93
CA TYR A 411 15.02 0.54 9.36
C TYR A 411 13.86 1.00 10.26
N ASN A 412 13.61 0.32 11.38
CA ASN A 412 12.69 0.77 12.44
C ASN A 412 13.44 1.31 13.67
N ARG A 413 12.86 2.24 14.42
CA ARG A 413 13.46 2.82 15.65
C ARG A 413 13.83 1.78 16.70
N GLY A 414 13.12 0.65 16.73
CA GLY A 414 13.35 -0.47 17.64
C GLY A 414 14.30 -1.55 17.10
N ASP A 415 14.75 -1.44 15.85
CA ASP A 415 15.65 -2.42 15.26
C ASP A 415 17.09 -2.23 15.75
N ASN A 416 17.88 -3.31 15.75
CA ASN A 416 19.31 -3.22 16.03
C ASN A 416 20.05 -2.69 14.78
N PRO A 417 20.75 -1.53 14.85
CA PRO A 417 21.43 -0.93 13.70
C PRO A 417 22.46 -1.84 13.03
N TYR A 418 23.18 -2.67 13.80
CA TYR A 418 24.14 -3.62 13.27
C TYR A 418 23.47 -4.71 12.44
N ALA A 419 22.37 -5.27 12.97
CA ALA A 419 21.63 -6.33 12.29
C ALA A 419 20.98 -5.83 10.99
N ILE A 420 20.50 -4.59 10.98
CA ILE A 420 19.92 -3.97 9.78
C ILE A 420 21.00 -3.61 8.75
N ALA A 421 22.15 -3.06 9.18
CA ALA A 421 23.26 -2.77 8.28
C ALA A 421 23.76 -4.04 7.56
N ASP A 422 23.85 -5.16 8.27
CA ASP A 422 24.23 -6.44 7.65
C ASP A 422 23.20 -6.94 6.65
N LYS A 423 21.95 -6.99 7.09
CA LYS A 423 20.85 -7.45 6.27
C LYS A 423 20.78 -6.63 4.98
N TRP A 424 20.93 -5.32 5.08
CA TRP A 424 20.88 -4.42 3.94
C TRP A 424 22.09 -4.56 3.01
N LEU A 425 23.32 -4.62 3.53
CA LEU A 425 24.52 -4.84 2.72
C LEU A 425 24.43 -6.16 1.95
N LEU A 426 23.88 -7.20 2.57
CA LEU A 426 23.63 -8.49 1.94
C LEU A 426 22.47 -8.47 0.93
N GLU A 427 21.43 -7.66 1.17
CA GLU A 427 20.31 -7.45 0.25
C GLU A 427 20.74 -6.71 -1.02
N GLU A 428 21.59 -5.71 -0.87
CA GLU A 428 22.11 -4.90 -1.98
C GLU A 428 23.37 -5.50 -2.62
N ASN A 429 23.91 -6.59 -2.10
CA ASN A 429 25.11 -7.26 -2.64
C ASN A 429 26.39 -6.39 -2.55
N LEU A 430 26.61 -5.80 -1.36
CA LEU A 430 27.73 -4.92 -1.02
C LEU A 430 28.68 -5.57 0.00
N PRO A 431 29.99 -5.25 -0.02
CA PRO A 431 30.93 -5.80 0.95
C PRO A 431 30.58 -5.48 2.41
N LEU A 432 30.59 -6.50 3.29
CA LEU A 432 30.40 -6.33 4.73
C LEU A 432 31.46 -5.43 5.41
N ALA A 433 32.56 -5.10 4.72
CA ALA A 433 33.52 -4.10 5.17
C ALA A 433 32.88 -2.71 5.39
N TYR A 434 31.77 -2.41 4.71
CA TYR A 434 31.00 -1.18 4.88
C TYR A 434 30.08 -1.19 6.12
N ARG A 435 29.95 -2.32 6.84
CA ARG A 435 29.04 -2.47 8.00
C ARG A 435 29.18 -1.33 9.00
N GLN A 436 30.42 -1.01 9.39
CA GLN A 436 30.67 0.02 10.41
C GLN A 436 30.23 1.40 9.93
N GLN A 437 30.50 1.74 8.66
CA GLN A 437 30.06 3.01 8.06
C GLN A 437 28.54 3.09 7.92
N VAL A 438 27.88 1.99 7.55
CA VAL A 438 26.41 1.92 7.44
C VAL A 438 25.74 2.02 8.81
N VAL A 439 26.32 1.41 9.85
CA VAL A 439 25.81 1.54 11.23
C VAL A 439 25.95 2.96 11.74
N GLU A 440 27.12 3.59 11.55
CA GLU A 440 27.33 5.00 11.90
C GLU A 440 26.36 5.91 11.14
N PHE A 441 26.11 5.61 9.87
CA PHE A 441 25.09 6.27 9.06
C PHE A 441 23.68 6.09 9.62
N ILE A 442 23.25 4.88 10.00
CA ILE A 442 21.93 4.64 10.61
C ILE A 442 21.81 5.42 11.93
N LEU A 443 22.80 5.34 12.82
CA LEU A 443 22.78 6.01 14.12
C LEU A 443 22.76 7.54 13.98
N GLN A 444 23.52 8.09 13.03
CA GLN A 444 23.55 9.52 12.74
C GLN A 444 22.21 10.03 12.18
N ASN A 445 21.57 9.27 11.28
CA ASN A 445 20.32 9.65 10.62
C ASN A 445 19.04 9.33 11.45
N THR A 446 19.17 8.55 12.52
CA THR A 446 18.05 8.22 13.43
C THR A 446 18.05 9.07 14.70
N GLY A 447 19.12 9.84 14.96
CA GLY A 447 19.27 10.70 16.14
C GLY A 447 19.70 9.96 17.41
N GLN A 448 20.08 8.68 17.30
CA GLN A 448 20.52 7.85 18.43
C GLN A 448 22.04 7.99 18.65
N LYS A 449 22.50 9.17 19.11
CA LYS A 449 23.95 9.44 19.30
C LYS A 449 24.59 8.65 20.46
N ASP A 450 23.79 8.18 21.42
CA ASP A 450 24.22 7.37 22.57
C ASP A 450 23.36 6.10 22.68
N PHE A 451 23.50 5.18 21.71
CA PHE A 451 22.84 3.88 21.79
C PHE A 451 23.45 3.05 22.93
N SER A 452 22.75 2.98 24.05
CA SER A 452 23.03 2.04 25.14
C SER A 452 21.97 0.95 25.13
N LEU A 453 22.39 -0.31 25.11
CA LEU A 453 21.48 -1.46 25.06
C LEU A 453 20.70 -1.55 26.39
N ASP A 454 19.38 -1.42 26.31
CA ASP A 454 18.51 -1.82 27.41
C ASP A 454 18.50 -3.35 27.49
N THR A 455 19.30 -3.89 28.41
CA THR A 455 19.45 -5.33 28.66
C THR A 455 18.20 -5.98 29.26
N SER A 456 17.15 -5.19 29.54
CA SER A 456 15.89 -5.68 30.12
C SER A 456 14.83 -6.06 29.08
N PHE A 457 15.01 -5.72 27.80
CA PHE A 457 14.05 -6.06 26.75
C PHE A 457 14.39 -7.41 26.11
N GLN A 458 13.67 -8.45 26.55
CA GLN A 458 13.66 -9.77 25.93
C GLN A 458 12.48 -9.86 24.96
N ASP A 459 12.76 -9.95 23.65
CA ASP A 459 11.75 -10.24 22.63
C ASP A 459 11.26 -11.71 22.77
N PRO A 460 9.96 -11.95 23.02
CA PRO A 460 9.39 -13.29 23.14
C PRO A 460 9.46 -14.14 21.86
N PHE A 461 9.76 -13.56 20.69
CA PHE A 461 9.72 -14.26 19.40
C PHE A 461 11.10 -14.62 18.79
N THR A 462 12.21 -14.05 19.27
CA THR A 462 13.52 -14.23 18.61
C THR A 462 14.64 -14.80 19.47
N GLY A 463 14.47 -15.02 20.78
CA GLY A 463 15.45 -15.73 21.61
C GLY A 463 16.88 -15.21 21.43
N SER A 464 17.20 -14.06 22.02
CA SER A 464 18.46 -13.34 21.80
C SER A 464 19.72 -14.20 21.91
N SER A 465 20.57 -14.13 20.87
CA SER A 465 22.04 -14.25 20.96
C SER A 465 22.69 -13.61 19.72
N ALA A 466 22.70 -12.27 19.64
CA ALA A 466 23.68 -11.58 18.81
C ALA A 466 25.05 -11.66 19.51
N TYR A 467 26.09 -12.06 18.79
CA TYR A 467 27.45 -12.14 19.33
C TYR A 467 27.96 -10.74 19.71
N ILE A 468 28.20 -10.55 21.01
CA ILE A 468 28.96 -9.43 21.56
C ILE A 468 30.37 -9.97 21.87
N PRO A 469 31.46 -9.35 21.40
CA PRO A 469 32.81 -9.76 21.79
C PRO A 469 32.98 -9.69 23.32
N GLY A 470 33.08 -10.84 24.00
CA GLY A 470 33.55 -10.93 25.39
C GLY A 470 32.60 -11.44 26.48
N GLN A 471 31.42 -12.01 26.19
CA GLN A 471 30.59 -12.64 27.25
C GLN A 471 30.27 -14.11 26.99
N SER A 472 30.39 -14.90 28.06
CA SER A 472 30.09 -16.33 28.16
C SER A 472 28.60 -16.56 28.46
N SER A 473 27.96 -17.46 27.71
CA SER A 473 26.52 -17.75 27.82
C SER A 473 26.21 -18.82 28.88
N VAL A 474 25.16 -18.58 29.67
CA VAL A 474 24.51 -19.57 30.54
C VAL A 474 23.08 -19.77 30.06
N SER A 475 22.66 -21.03 29.93
CA SER A 475 21.39 -21.47 29.37
C SER A 475 20.34 -21.78 30.44
N LEU A 476 19.07 -21.47 30.15
CA LEU A 476 17.92 -22.15 30.75
C LEU A 476 16.72 -22.11 29.79
N GLY A 477 16.11 -23.28 29.59
CA GLY A 477 15.18 -23.55 28.49
C GLY A 477 13.70 -23.42 28.81
N SER A 478 12.93 -23.20 27.74
CA SER A 478 11.49 -23.47 27.61
C SER A 478 11.19 -23.61 26.12
N ALA A 479 10.55 -24.71 25.71
CA ALA A 479 10.34 -25.08 24.31
C ALA A 479 9.29 -24.17 23.63
N THR A 480 9.77 -23.17 22.89
CA THR A 480 9.02 -22.40 21.89
C THR A 480 9.09 -23.11 20.54
N LYS A 481 8.01 -23.09 19.74
CA LYS A 481 8.04 -23.56 18.35
C LYS A 481 9.14 -22.77 17.59
N PRO A 482 9.95 -23.42 16.74
CA PRO A 482 11.03 -22.75 16.05
C PRO A 482 10.50 -21.61 15.16
N THR A 483 11.04 -20.42 15.36
CA THR A 483 10.84 -19.27 14.48
C THR A 483 11.91 -19.33 13.39
N PHE A 484 11.50 -19.45 12.13
CA PHE A 484 12.40 -19.47 10.97
C PHE A 484 12.48 -18.07 10.36
N LYS A 485 13.66 -17.69 9.83
CA LYS A 485 13.87 -16.35 9.26
C LYS A 485 13.37 -16.23 7.82
N GLN A 486 13.57 -17.29 7.03
CA GLN A 486 13.38 -17.24 5.57
C GLN A 486 12.15 -18.02 5.07
N ILE A 487 11.54 -18.87 5.92
CA ILE A 487 10.41 -19.76 5.59
C ILE A 487 9.27 -19.63 6.64
N PRO A 488 7.98 -19.78 6.27
CA PRO A 488 7.47 -20.00 4.92
C PRO A 488 7.43 -18.72 4.07
N LYS A 489 7.60 -18.87 2.76
CA LYS A 489 7.27 -17.80 1.80
C LYS A 489 5.75 -17.63 1.73
N LYS A 490 5.24 -16.40 1.92
CA LYS A 490 3.80 -16.09 1.94
C LYS A 490 3.27 -15.32 0.73
N GLY A 491 4.12 -14.96 -0.24
CA GLY A 491 3.73 -14.11 -1.38
C GLY A 491 4.43 -14.47 -2.68
N MET A 492 3.89 -13.98 -3.79
CA MET A 492 4.40 -14.23 -5.14
C MET A 492 5.46 -13.18 -5.54
N LEU A 493 6.37 -13.58 -6.43
CA LEU A 493 7.40 -12.73 -7.02
C LEU A 493 7.13 -12.51 -8.52
N PHE A 494 7.53 -11.36 -9.06
CA PHE A 494 7.23 -10.94 -10.43
C PHE A 494 8.42 -10.26 -11.11
N PHE A 495 8.38 -10.18 -12.44
CA PHE A 495 9.35 -9.47 -13.29
C PHE A 495 8.70 -8.27 -13.96
N SER A 496 8.66 -7.13 -13.25
CA SER A 496 7.96 -5.89 -13.66
C SER A 496 8.81 -4.89 -14.46
N VAL A 497 10.12 -5.10 -14.56
CA VAL A 497 11.03 -4.16 -15.25
C VAL A 497 11.26 -4.62 -16.70
N ALA A 498 11.20 -3.69 -17.67
CA ALA A 498 11.45 -3.96 -19.08
C ALA A 498 12.18 -2.81 -19.78
N GLN A 499 12.99 -3.16 -20.79
CA GLN A 499 13.69 -2.22 -21.65
C GLN A 499 12.90 -2.07 -22.96
N PHE A 500 11.78 -1.34 -22.93
CA PHE A 500 10.83 -1.23 -24.05
C PHE A 500 11.46 -0.80 -25.37
N ASP A 501 12.37 0.18 -25.33
CA ASP A 501 13.08 0.65 -26.52
C ASP A 501 13.95 -0.45 -27.15
N GLY A 502 14.55 -1.31 -26.30
CA GLY A 502 15.31 -2.49 -26.73
C GLY A 502 14.42 -3.58 -27.34
N ILE A 503 13.24 -3.82 -26.75
CA ILE A 503 12.25 -4.78 -27.27
C ILE A 503 11.80 -4.34 -28.66
N LEU A 504 11.35 -3.09 -28.81
CA LEU A 504 10.88 -2.54 -30.09
C LEU A 504 11.99 -2.56 -31.15
N LYS A 505 13.22 -2.15 -30.79
CA LYS A 505 14.37 -2.21 -31.70
C LYS A 505 14.59 -3.62 -32.23
N LYS A 506 14.47 -4.65 -31.38
CA LYS A 506 14.65 -6.05 -31.80
C LYS A 506 13.52 -6.55 -32.68
N ILE A 507 12.27 -6.18 -32.38
CA ILE A 507 11.12 -6.45 -33.25
C ILE A 507 11.36 -5.87 -34.64
N ILE A 508 11.80 -4.61 -34.73
CA ILE A 508 12.07 -3.94 -36.01
C ILE A 508 13.21 -4.66 -36.76
N GLU A 509 14.30 -4.99 -36.09
CA GLU A 509 15.43 -5.72 -36.69
C GLU A 509 14.99 -7.06 -37.30
N PHE A 510 14.26 -7.88 -36.55
CA PHE A 510 13.74 -9.15 -37.05
C PHE A 510 12.71 -8.97 -38.15
N ASN A 511 11.87 -7.94 -38.06
CA ASN A 511 10.93 -7.63 -39.12
C ASN A 511 11.63 -7.27 -40.44
N THR A 512 12.73 -6.50 -40.39
CA THR A 512 13.56 -6.20 -41.57
C THR A 512 14.20 -7.46 -42.16
N CYS A 513 14.65 -8.39 -41.32
CA CYS A 513 15.14 -9.69 -41.79
C CYS A 513 14.05 -10.49 -42.51
N LEU A 514 12.84 -10.56 -41.94
CA LEU A 514 11.71 -11.25 -42.56
C LEU A 514 11.28 -10.62 -43.89
N LEU A 515 11.28 -9.29 -43.99
CA LEU A 515 10.96 -8.57 -45.24
C LEU A 515 11.97 -8.85 -46.37
N SER A 516 13.20 -9.19 -46.00
CA SER A 516 14.33 -9.43 -46.91
C SER A 516 14.45 -10.90 -47.32
N ASP A 517 13.74 -11.81 -46.65
CA ASP A 517 13.69 -13.24 -46.93
C ASP A 517 12.44 -13.56 -47.79
N ASN A 518 12.65 -13.93 -49.07
CA ASN A 518 11.56 -14.18 -50.01
C ASN A 518 10.60 -15.30 -49.58
N GLU A 519 11.06 -16.27 -48.78
CA GLU A 519 10.22 -17.38 -48.30
C GLU A 519 9.43 -17.00 -47.04
N LYS A 520 9.96 -16.09 -46.22
CA LYS A 520 9.38 -15.69 -44.92
C LYS A 520 8.73 -14.31 -44.91
N LYS A 521 8.74 -13.61 -46.04
CA LYS A 521 8.17 -12.26 -46.20
C LYS A 521 6.71 -12.16 -45.76
N SER A 522 5.93 -13.23 -45.89
CA SER A 522 4.52 -13.28 -45.44
C SER A 522 4.35 -13.20 -43.91
N LEU A 523 5.42 -13.44 -43.14
CA LEU A 523 5.42 -13.38 -41.67
C LEU A 523 5.76 -11.98 -41.15
N ALA A 524 6.24 -11.08 -42.02
CA ALA A 524 6.60 -9.72 -41.65
C ALA A 524 5.36 -8.89 -41.27
N LEU A 525 5.58 -7.92 -40.39
CA LEU A 525 4.65 -6.92 -39.94
C LEU A 525 4.64 -5.73 -40.89
N ALA A 526 3.43 -5.21 -41.17
CA ALA A 526 3.24 -3.96 -41.89
C ALA A 526 3.69 -2.76 -41.03
N GLU A 527 3.98 -1.63 -41.67
CA GLU A 527 4.39 -0.40 -40.97
C GLU A 527 3.35 0.07 -39.94
N SER A 528 2.06 -0.05 -40.26
CA SER A 528 0.97 0.24 -39.33
C SER A 528 0.96 -0.69 -38.11
N GLU A 529 1.32 -1.95 -38.26
CA GLU A 529 1.44 -2.91 -37.15
C GLU A 529 2.62 -2.53 -36.24
N ILE A 530 3.75 -2.10 -36.81
CA ILE A 530 4.90 -1.61 -36.02
C ILE A 530 4.51 -0.36 -35.21
N SER A 531 3.81 0.59 -35.81
CA SER A 531 3.32 1.79 -35.09
C SER A 531 2.37 1.44 -33.94
N ARG A 532 1.56 0.38 -34.09
CA ARG A 532 0.70 -0.10 -33.00
C ARG A 532 1.53 -0.68 -31.85
N LEU A 533 2.57 -1.46 -32.14
CA LEU A 533 3.46 -1.99 -31.09
C LEU A 533 4.17 -0.88 -30.33
N ASP A 534 4.55 0.21 -31.01
CA ASP A 534 5.11 1.41 -30.36
C ASP A 534 4.09 2.05 -29.40
N ALA A 535 2.82 2.16 -29.80
CA ALA A 535 1.75 2.65 -28.94
C ALA A 535 1.50 1.72 -27.73
N VAL A 536 1.49 0.40 -27.94
CA VAL A 536 1.38 -0.59 -26.85
C VAL A 536 2.54 -0.45 -25.88
N ALA A 537 3.77 -0.34 -26.38
CA ALA A 537 4.95 -0.17 -25.53
C ALA A 537 4.89 1.11 -24.70
N LYS A 538 4.36 2.22 -25.25
CA LYS A 538 4.12 3.46 -24.49
C LYS A 538 3.12 3.27 -23.36
N VAL A 539 2.00 2.60 -23.64
CA VAL A 539 1.00 2.25 -22.61
C VAL A 539 1.63 1.37 -21.53
N LEU A 540 2.37 0.33 -21.93
CA LEU A 540 3.01 -0.58 -20.98
C LEU A 540 4.15 0.06 -20.18
N LYS A 541 4.83 1.08 -20.72
CA LYS A 541 5.87 1.85 -20.03
C LYS A 541 5.29 2.78 -18.96
N ASP A 542 4.10 3.32 -19.19
CA ASP A 542 3.42 4.22 -18.27
C ASP A 542 2.59 3.48 -17.21
N THR A 543 3.30 2.81 -16.30
CA THR A 543 2.68 2.02 -15.23
C THR A 543 1.77 2.82 -14.31
N SER A 544 1.94 4.15 -14.24
CA SER A 544 1.10 5.03 -13.42
C SER A 544 -0.34 5.12 -13.94
N HIS A 545 -0.55 4.86 -15.24
CA HIS A 545 -1.86 4.93 -15.89
C HIS A 545 -2.52 3.57 -16.12
N TYR A 546 -1.96 2.45 -15.64
CA TYR A 546 -2.54 1.11 -15.83
C TYR A 546 -3.99 0.96 -15.37
N HIS A 547 -4.46 1.85 -14.50
CA HIS A 547 -5.83 1.89 -13.98
C HIS A 547 -6.84 2.55 -14.94
N CYS A 548 -6.38 3.29 -15.95
CA CYS A 548 -7.24 4.00 -16.91
C CYS A 548 -6.84 3.77 -18.38
N SER A 549 -5.64 3.23 -18.64
CA SER A 549 -5.23 2.82 -19.97
C SER A 549 -5.87 1.49 -20.35
N THR A 550 -6.18 1.34 -21.65
CA THR A 550 -6.76 0.13 -22.23
C THR A 550 -5.86 -0.38 -23.35
N ILE A 551 -5.88 -1.68 -23.60
CA ILE A 551 -5.20 -2.32 -24.73
C ILE A 551 -6.27 -2.85 -25.68
N ALA A 552 -6.24 -2.42 -26.94
CA ALA A 552 -7.29 -2.82 -27.88
C ALA A 552 -7.18 -4.31 -28.27
N ASP A 553 -8.29 -4.95 -28.60
CA ASP A 553 -8.31 -6.36 -29.05
C ASP A 553 -7.37 -6.62 -30.24
N VAL A 554 -7.23 -5.65 -31.14
CA VAL A 554 -6.33 -5.71 -32.29
C VAL A 554 -4.85 -5.63 -31.89
N ASP A 555 -4.51 -4.99 -30.78
CA ASP A 555 -3.14 -4.97 -30.24
C ASP A 555 -2.78 -6.33 -29.64
N ILE A 556 -3.73 -6.95 -28.94
CA ILE A 556 -3.60 -8.32 -28.44
C ILE A 556 -3.48 -9.29 -29.60
N ALA A 557 -4.35 -9.19 -30.62
CA ALA A 557 -4.29 -10.02 -31.81
C ALA A 557 -2.94 -9.90 -32.55
N LEU A 558 -2.36 -8.70 -32.60
CA LEU A 558 -1.05 -8.47 -33.18
C LEU A 558 0.07 -9.14 -32.37
N LEU A 559 0.04 -9.03 -31.04
CA LEU A 559 0.98 -9.74 -30.16
C LEU A 559 0.87 -11.26 -30.37
N LEU A 560 -0.35 -11.80 -30.39
CA LEU A 560 -0.59 -13.23 -30.61
C LEU A 560 -0.16 -13.68 -32.02
N LYS A 561 -0.30 -12.82 -33.04
CA LYS A 561 0.20 -13.07 -34.40
C LYS A 561 1.71 -13.30 -34.36
N ILE A 562 2.48 -12.44 -33.69
CA ILE A 562 3.94 -12.59 -33.55
C ILE A 562 4.28 -13.95 -32.91
N LEU A 563 3.65 -14.27 -31.77
CA LEU A 563 3.92 -15.52 -31.03
C LEU A 563 3.55 -16.78 -31.82
N LYS A 564 2.54 -16.71 -32.69
CA LYS A 564 2.11 -17.83 -33.52
C LYS A 564 2.98 -18.01 -34.76
N SER A 565 3.30 -16.93 -35.45
CA SER A 565 3.81 -16.98 -36.82
C SER A 565 5.31 -16.79 -36.95
N TRP A 566 5.96 -16.10 -36.01
CA TRP A 566 7.39 -15.84 -36.13
C TRP A 566 8.23 -17.10 -35.91
N PRO A 567 9.37 -17.25 -36.62
CA PRO A 567 10.29 -18.35 -36.38
C PRO A 567 10.76 -18.38 -34.93
N VAL A 568 10.97 -19.57 -34.36
CA VAL A 568 11.38 -19.76 -32.95
C VAL A 568 12.57 -18.86 -32.56
N PRO A 569 13.65 -18.69 -33.36
CA PRO A 569 14.76 -17.80 -33.00
C PRO A 569 14.41 -16.30 -32.87
N MET A 570 13.25 -15.90 -33.39
CA MET A 570 12.82 -14.50 -33.43
C MET A 570 11.71 -14.19 -32.41
N MET A 571 11.25 -15.17 -31.64
CA MET A 571 10.04 -15.06 -30.81
C MET A 571 10.24 -14.26 -29.51
N PHE A 572 11.44 -14.26 -28.92
CA PHE A 572 11.69 -13.68 -27.59
C PHE A 572 11.25 -12.21 -27.39
N PRO A 573 11.39 -11.26 -28.34
CA PRO A 573 10.89 -9.90 -28.11
C PRO A 573 9.36 -9.83 -28.03
N GLY A 574 8.65 -10.75 -28.71
CA GLY A 574 7.21 -10.91 -28.55
C GLY A 574 6.85 -11.44 -27.16
N LEU A 575 7.62 -12.40 -26.64
CA LEU A 575 7.46 -12.91 -25.27
C LEU A 575 7.79 -11.84 -24.21
N ASP A 576 8.78 -11.00 -24.49
CA ASP A 576 9.19 -9.89 -23.61
C ASP A 576 8.11 -8.80 -23.54
N LEU A 577 7.38 -8.58 -24.65
CA LEU A 577 6.20 -7.72 -24.66
C LEU A 577 5.01 -8.40 -23.95
N LEU A 578 4.77 -9.70 -24.20
CA LEU A 578 3.72 -10.50 -23.57
C LEU A 578 3.81 -10.44 -22.04
N ARG A 579 4.99 -10.64 -21.46
CA ARG A 579 5.14 -10.60 -19.99
C ARG A 579 4.79 -9.25 -19.38
N MET A 580 4.91 -8.16 -20.14
CA MET A 580 4.52 -6.83 -19.71
C MET A 580 3.04 -6.59 -19.94
N THR A 581 2.47 -7.10 -21.04
CA THR A 581 1.01 -7.12 -21.26
C THR A 581 0.28 -7.89 -20.15
N ILE A 582 0.85 -8.98 -19.64
CA ILE A 582 0.33 -9.73 -18.48
C ILE A 582 0.31 -8.88 -17.21
N MET A 583 1.26 -7.95 -17.03
CA MET A 583 1.32 -7.08 -15.85
C MET A 583 0.31 -5.93 -15.90
N HIS A 584 -0.21 -5.61 -17.10
CA HIS A 584 -1.25 -4.61 -17.29
C HIS A 584 -2.62 -5.22 -17.01
N PRO A 585 -3.47 -4.64 -16.13
CA PRO A 585 -4.77 -5.22 -15.76
C PRO A 585 -5.68 -5.51 -16.96
N ASP A 586 -5.86 -4.52 -17.84
CA ASP A 586 -6.66 -4.70 -19.06
C ASP A 586 -6.04 -5.72 -20.02
N GLY A 587 -4.72 -5.66 -20.25
CA GLY A 587 -3.98 -6.66 -21.03
C GLY A 587 -4.18 -8.09 -20.52
N ALA A 588 -4.11 -8.30 -19.21
CA ALA A 588 -4.40 -9.58 -18.57
C ALA A 588 -5.84 -10.05 -18.84
N ASN A 589 -6.82 -9.15 -18.74
CA ASN A 589 -8.24 -9.44 -19.01
C ASN A 589 -8.51 -9.83 -20.46
N HIS A 590 -7.76 -9.26 -21.40
CA HIS A 590 -7.84 -9.70 -22.80
C HIS A 590 -7.12 -11.05 -23.02
N LEU A 591 -5.94 -11.24 -22.44
CA LEU A 591 -5.12 -12.45 -22.64
C LEU A 591 -5.78 -13.72 -22.08
N VAL A 592 -6.54 -13.63 -20.98
CA VAL A 592 -7.19 -14.81 -20.38
C VAL A 592 -8.13 -15.54 -21.37
N LYS A 593 -8.73 -14.80 -22.32
CA LYS A 593 -9.59 -15.35 -23.38
C LYS A 593 -8.86 -16.32 -24.32
N TYR A 594 -7.53 -16.29 -24.32
CA TYR A 594 -6.64 -17.09 -25.16
C TYR A 594 -5.87 -18.16 -24.36
N THR A 595 -6.42 -18.59 -23.22
CA THR A 595 -5.84 -19.61 -22.34
C THR A 595 -6.73 -20.85 -22.19
N GLU A 596 -7.66 -21.06 -23.14
CA GLU A 596 -8.61 -22.18 -23.12
C GLU A 596 -8.74 -22.90 -24.47
N GLY A 597 -8.87 -24.23 -24.42
CA GLY A 597 -9.16 -25.08 -25.58
C GLY A 597 -8.07 -25.09 -26.65
N GLU A 598 -8.47 -25.18 -27.92
CA GLU A 598 -7.56 -25.11 -29.08
C GLU A 598 -6.95 -23.71 -29.30
N ASN A 599 -7.39 -22.71 -28.53
CA ASN A 599 -6.92 -21.33 -28.60
C ASN A 599 -5.90 -20.98 -27.52
N ASP A 600 -5.34 -21.95 -26.79
CA ASP A 600 -4.33 -21.72 -25.75
C ASP A 600 -2.97 -21.31 -26.35
N VAL A 601 -2.88 -20.04 -26.75
CA VAL A 601 -1.69 -19.47 -27.39
C VAL A 601 -0.53 -19.39 -26.40
N LEU A 602 -0.83 -19.25 -25.11
CA LEU A 602 0.19 -19.17 -24.07
C LEU A 602 0.91 -20.51 -23.90
N LEU A 603 0.16 -21.62 -23.85
CA LEU A 603 0.73 -22.96 -23.82
C LEU A 603 1.45 -23.31 -25.12
N GLU A 604 0.91 -22.90 -26.27
CA GLU A 604 1.57 -23.09 -27.58
C GLU A 604 2.91 -22.35 -27.63
N ALA A 605 2.95 -21.08 -27.20
CA ALA A 605 4.17 -20.28 -27.10
C ALA A 605 5.18 -20.90 -26.13
N PHE A 606 4.70 -21.45 -25.00
CA PHE A 606 5.52 -22.19 -24.07
C PHE A 606 6.17 -23.42 -24.72
N ARG A 607 5.37 -24.29 -25.34
CA ARG A 607 5.86 -25.49 -26.06
C ARG A 607 6.86 -25.15 -27.16
N LYS A 608 6.67 -24.03 -27.89
CA LYS A 608 7.63 -23.55 -28.89
C LYS A 608 8.94 -23.10 -28.25
N ALA A 609 8.87 -22.39 -27.11
CA ALA A 609 10.04 -21.89 -26.41
C ALA A 609 10.87 -23.01 -25.75
N THR A 610 10.22 -24.07 -25.28
CA THR A 610 10.84 -25.25 -24.63
C THR A 610 11.02 -26.44 -25.57
N GLY A 611 10.74 -26.27 -26.86
CA GLY A 611 10.84 -27.34 -27.86
C GLY A 611 12.28 -27.69 -28.23
N ASN A 612 12.45 -28.41 -29.35
CA ASN A 612 13.76 -28.86 -29.83
C ASN A 612 14.73 -27.68 -30.07
N LEU A 613 15.94 -27.77 -29.51
CA LEU A 613 16.98 -26.72 -29.52
C LEU A 613 16.53 -25.41 -28.86
N PRO A 614 16.21 -25.45 -27.55
CA PRO A 614 15.66 -24.30 -26.86
C PRO A 614 16.72 -23.20 -26.73
N GLN A 615 16.29 -21.94 -26.92
CA GLN A 615 17.19 -20.79 -26.92
C GLN A 615 17.10 -20.05 -25.60
N ALA A 616 18.24 -19.69 -25.03
CA ALA A 616 18.33 -19.02 -23.73
C ALA A 616 17.44 -17.75 -23.63
N ALA A 617 17.32 -16.97 -24.72
CA ALA A 617 16.46 -15.78 -24.75
C ALA A 617 14.97 -16.12 -24.70
N ASN A 618 14.52 -17.14 -25.43
CA ASN A 618 13.14 -17.62 -25.40
C ASN A 618 12.81 -18.22 -24.03
N LEU A 619 13.71 -19.06 -23.49
CA LEU A 619 13.54 -19.66 -22.17
C LEU A 619 13.43 -18.59 -21.08
N LEU A 620 14.34 -17.61 -21.06
CA LEU A 620 14.29 -16.52 -20.09
C LEU A 620 12.96 -15.76 -20.16
N THR A 621 12.54 -15.34 -21.36
CA THR A 621 11.36 -14.50 -21.53
C THR A 621 10.06 -15.26 -21.28
N ILE A 622 9.94 -16.53 -21.68
CA ILE A 622 8.75 -17.35 -21.40
C ILE A 622 8.64 -17.69 -19.91
N ILE A 623 9.74 -18.00 -19.22
CA ILE A 623 9.72 -18.29 -17.78
C ILE A 623 9.26 -17.03 -17.03
N ARG A 624 9.76 -15.85 -17.41
CA ARG A 624 9.30 -14.57 -16.84
C ARG A 624 7.82 -14.30 -17.14
N ALA A 625 7.35 -14.59 -18.37
CA ALA A 625 5.94 -14.44 -18.73
C ALA A 625 5.03 -15.32 -17.86
N ILE A 626 5.37 -16.61 -17.71
CA ILE A 626 4.60 -17.54 -16.86
C ILE A 626 4.67 -17.11 -15.39
N THR A 627 5.84 -16.65 -14.92
CA THR A 627 5.98 -16.13 -13.54
C THR A 627 5.07 -14.93 -13.29
N ASN A 628 4.91 -14.04 -14.27
CA ASN A 628 4.03 -12.87 -14.14
C ASN A 628 2.54 -13.22 -14.11
N LEU A 629 2.11 -14.39 -14.60
CA LEU A 629 0.72 -14.84 -14.52
C LEU A 629 0.23 -14.94 -13.07
N PHE A 630 1.12 -15.25 -12.12
CA PHE A 630 0.82 -15.29 -10.69
C PHE A 630 0.36 -13.93 -10.12
N LYS A 631 0.45 -12.83 -10.89
CA LYS A 631 -0.01 -11.51 -10.48
C LYS A 631 -1.54 -11.41 -10.44
N HIS A 632 -2.24 -12.18 -11.28
CA HIS A 632 -3.68 -12.10 -11.43
C HIS A 632 -4.34 -13.45 -11.11
N LEU A 633 -5.33 -13.43 -10.21
CA LEU A 633 -6.03 -14.63 -9.75
C LEU A 633 -6.68 -15.43 -10.90
N GLN A 634 -7.09 -14.75 -11.98
CA GLN A 634 -7.73 -15.39 -13.13
C GLN A 634 -6.84 -16.41 -13.86
N PHE A 635 -5.51 -16.34 -13.71
CA PHE A 635 -4.60 -17.33 -14.31
C PHE A 635 -4.27 -18.51 -13.37
N PHE A 636 -4.73 -18.51 -12.11
CA PHE A 636 -4.36 -19.56 -11.15
C PHE A 636 -4.87 -20.93 -11.59
N GLN A 637 -6.10 -20.99 -12.12
CA GLN A 637 -6.64 -22.24 -12.64
C GLN A 637 -5.83 -22.78 -13.83
N TRP A 638 -5.34 -21.89 -14.70
CA TRP A 638 -4.48 -22.27 -15.82
C TRP A 638 -3.13 -22.80 -15.33
N LEU A 639 -2.48 -22.08 -14.40
CA LEU A 639 -1.22 -22.50 -13.77
C LEU A 639 -1.36 -23.87 -13.08
N GLN A 640 -2.46 -24.10 -12.37
CA GLN A 640 -2.76 -25.40 -11.75
C GLN A 640 -3.08 -26.51 -12.76
N ARG A 641 -3.61 -26.17 -13.94
CA ARG A 641 -3.87 -27.17 -14.98
C ARG A 641 -2.58 -27.62 -15.67
N HIS A 642 -1.61 -26.71 -15.81
CA HIS A 642 -0.43 -26.92 -16.64
C HIS A 642 0.89 -27.06 -15.86
N TYR A 643 0.89 -27.03 -14.52
CA TYR A 643 2.11 -27.06 -13.72
C TYR A 643 3.03 -28.25 -14.06
N CYS A 644 2.47 -29.44 -14.27
CA CYS A 644 3.27 -30.64 -14.53
C CYS A 644 4.03 -30.50 -15.85
N GLU A 645 3.32 -30.15 -16.92
CA GLU A 645 3.93 -29.91 -18.23
C GLU A 645 4.96 -28.78 -18.18
N ILE A 646 4.69 -27.71 -17.43
CA ILE A 646 5.59 -26.56 -17.31
C ILE A 646 6.88 -26.94 -16.58
N ILE A 647 6.77 -27.59 -15.42
CA ILE A 647 7.93 -27.94 -14.59
C ILE A 647 8.78 -28.99 -15.31
N ASP A 648 8.18 -30.03 -15.88
CA ASP A 648 8.90 -31.10 -16.57
C ASP A 648 9.66 -30.56 -17.80
N ALA A 649 9.00 -29.75 -18.63
CA ALA A 649 9.64 -29.18 -19.81
C ALA A 649 10.82 -28.27 -19.43
N LEU A 650 10.66 -27.41 -18.40
CA LEU A 650 11.74 -26.52 -17.96
C LEU A 650 12.89 -27.27 -17.28
N ALA A 651 12.60 -28.35 -16.54
CA ALA A 651 13.63 -29.21 -15.98
C ALA A 651 14.54 -29.81 -17.06
N THR A 652 13.98 -30.22 -18.20
CA THR A 652 14.78 -30.74 -19.33
C THR A 652 15.61 -29.66 -20.05
N CYS A 653 15.23 -28.38 -19.92
CA CYS A 653 15.86 -27.26 -20.60
C CYS A 653 17.00 -26.60 -19.80
N GLN A 654 17.28 -27.04 -18.57
CA GLN A 654 18.21 -26.37 -17.66
C GLN A 654 19.62 -26.17 -18.25
N GLN A 655 20.13 -27.11 -19.05
CA GLN A 655 21.45 -26.96 -19.71
C GLN A 655 21.52 -25.78 -20.69
N SER A 656 20.38 -25.30 -21.18
CA SER A 656 20.27 -24.16 -22.10
C SER A 656 19.99 -22.84 -21.37
N PHE A 657 19.92 -22.85 -20.04
CA PHE A 657 19.71 -21.65 -19.25
C PHE A 657 20.99 -20.82 -19.18
N ASN A 658 20.81 -19.50 -19.22
CA ASN A 658 21.82 -18.57 -18.72
C ASN A 658 21.52 -18.25 -17.25
N LYS A 659 22.43 -17.55 -16.57
CA LYS A 659 22.26 -17.15 -15.16
C LYS A 659 20.87 -16.53 -14.88
N ASN A 660 20.39 -15.66 -15.76
CA ASN A 660 19.09 -15.01 -15.59
C ASN A 660 17.91 -15.98 -15.74
N ALA A 661 18.03 -17.00 -16.60
CA ALA A 661 17.00 -18.02 -16.79
C ALA A 661 16.94 -18.97 -15.58
N HIS A 662 18.08 -19.33 -14.99
CA HIS A 662 18.10 -20.06 -13.71
C HIS A 662 17.40 -19.27 -12.59
N LEU A 663 17.69 -17.97 -12.48
CA LEU A 663 17.03 -17.12 -11.49
C LEU A 663 15.52 -17.03 -11.73
N ALA A 664 15.11 -16.87 -13.00
CA ALA A 664 13.70 -16.86 -13.38
C ALA A 664 13.01 -18.19 -13.07
N TYR A 665 13.67 -19.32 -13.34
CA TYR A 665 13.13 -20.64 -13.07
C TYR A 665 12.98 -20.92 -11.58
N SER A 666 14.00 -20.58 -10.78
CA SER A 666 13.96 -20.70 -9.31
C SER A 666 12.86 -19.83 -8.71
N THR A 667 12.61 -18.65 -9.30
CA THR A 667 11.48 -17.77 -8.93
C THR A 667 10.13 -18.40 -9.25
N LEU A 668 10.00 -19.02 -10.43
CA LEU A 668 8.79 -19.72 -10.84
C LEU A 668 8.48 -20.89 -9.90
N LEU A 669 9.49 -21.70 -9.55
CA LEU A 669 9.34 -22.80 -8.60
C LEU A 669 8.93 -22.33 -7.21
N LEU A 670 9.49 -21.20 -6.73
CA LEU A 670 9.07 -20.62 -5.46
C LEU A 670 7.61 -20.15 -5.48
N ASN A 671 7.13 -19.53 -6.56
CA ASN A 671 5.72 -19.17 -6.72
C ASN A 671 4.82 -20.42 -6.78
N TYR A 672 5.24 -21.47 -7.49
CA TYR A 672 4.50 -22.73 -7.50
C TYR A 672 4.48 -23.39 -6.12
N ALA A 673 5.56 -23.36 -5.33
CA ALA A 673 5.54 -23.86 -3.97
C ALA A 673 4.45 -23.18 -3.14
N VAL A 674 4.35 -21.84 -3.21
CA VAL A 674 3.29 -21.07 -2.54
C VAL A 674 1.90 -21.49 -3.05
N LEU A 675 1.70 -21.59 -4.37
CA LEU A 675 0.41 -21.96 -4.96
C LEU A 675 -0.01 -23.40 -4.58
N MET A 676 0.91 -24.35 -4.59
CA MET A 676 0.63 -25.76 -4.26
C MET A 676 0.37 -25.96 -2.76
N ILE A 677 0.97 -25.16 -1.88
CA ILE A 677 0.62 -25.10 -0.45
C ILE A 677 -0.80 -24.56 -0.29
N GLN A 678 -1.10 -23.39 -0.89
CA GLN A 678 -2.41 -22.75 -0.79
C GLN A 678 -3.55 -23.64 -1.31
N THR A 679 -3.29 -24.38 -2.38
CA THR A 679 -4.28 -25.24 -3.05
C THR A 679 -4.26 -26.68 -2.55
N LYS A 680 -3.35 -27.02 -1.62
CA LYS A 680 -3.17 -28.35 -1.02
C LYS A 680 -2.95 -29.46 -2.07
N ASN A 681 -2.28 -29.14 -3.17
CA ASN A 681 -1.97 -30.10 -4.22
C ASN A 681 -0.66 -30.85 -3.89
N ILE A 682 -0.79 -32.04 -3.29
CA ILE A 682 0.34 -32.86 -2.82
C ILE A 682 1.26 -33.29 -3.97
N ASP A 683 0.70 -33.70 -5.11
CA ASP A 683 1.50 -34.13 -6.27
C ASP A 683 2.29 -32.96 -6.85
N GLY A 684 1.66 -31.78 -6.92
CA GLY A 684 2.33 -30.54 -7.30
C GLY A 684 3.43 -30.13 -6.32
N GLN A 685 3.20 -30.28 -5.01
CA GLN A 685 4.24 -30.03 -4.00
C GLN A 685 5.44 -30.94 -4.18
N ALA A 686 5.24 -32.24 -4.43
CA ALA A 686 6.32 -33.20 -4.65
C ALA A 686 7.12 -32.90 -5.93
N GLN A 687 6.45 -32.49 -7.00
CA GLN A 687 7.12 -32.14 -8.26
C GLN A 687 7.94 -30.85 -8.13
N VAL A 688 7.41 -29.82 -7.46
CA VAL A 688 8.15 -28.58 -7.17
C VAL A 688 9.34 -28.86 -6.25
N LEU A 689 9.16 -29.72 -5.24
CA LEU A 689 10.24 -30.15 -4.35
C LEU A 689 11.39 -30.79 -5.13
N SER A 690 11.09 -31.76 -6.00
CA SER A 690 12.10 -32.43 -6.83
C SER A 690 12.84 -31.44 -7.75
N ALA A 691 12.10 -30.54 -8.41
CA ALA A 691 12.71 -29.53 -9.28
C ALA A 691 13.57 -28.52 -8.51
N ALA A 692 13.17 -28.14 -7.30
CA ALA A 692 13.93 -27.23 -6.45
C ALA A 692 15.19 -27.90 -5.88
N LEU A 693 15.12 -29.18 -5.50
CA LEU A 693 16.28 -29.95 -5.03
C LEU A 693 17.40 -30.00 -6.08
N ALA A 694 17.06 -30.23 -7.35
CA ALA A 694 18.03 -30.23 -8.44
C ALA A 694 18.82 -28.91 -8.56
N ILE A 695 18.19 -27.77 -8.24
CA ILE A 695 18.84 -26.45 -8.22
C ILE A 695 19.64 -26.25 -6.92
N ALA A 696 19.11 -26.71 -5.79
CA ALA A 696 19.73 -26.56 -4.48
C ALA A 696 21.04 -27.35 -4.36
N GLU A 697 21.13 -28.51 -5.02
CA GLU A 697 22.28 -29.43 -5.01
C GLU A 697 23.37 -29.07 -6.02
N ASP A 698 23.08 -28.23 -7.02
CA ASP A 698 24.09 -27.80 -7.98
C ASP A 698 25.00 -26.72 -7.37
N GLU A 699 26.23 -27.12 -7.02
CA GLU A 699 27.23 -26.21 -6.46
C GLU A 699 27.66 -25.09 -7.43
N ASN A 700 27.47 -25.29 -8.75
CA ASN A 700 27.78 -24.29 -9.77
C ASN A 700 26.67 -23.26 -9.94
N GLN A 701 25.52 -23.47 -9.30
CA GLN A 701 24.40 -22.55 -9.37
C GLN A 701 24.71 -21.26 -8.63
N ASP A 702 24.26 -20.14 -9.19
CA ASP A 702 24.38 -18.84 -8.54
C ASP A 702 23.56 -18.75 -7.24
N ASP A 703 24.07 -17.94 -6.31
CA ASP A 703 23.56 -17.89 -4.95
C ASP A 703 22.08 -17.48 -4.85
N ASP A 704 21.61 -16.56 -5.71
CA ASP A 704 20.21 -16.11 -5.71
C ASP A 704 19.24 -17.21 -6.17
N SER A 705 19.61 -17.96 -7.21
CA SER A 705 18.84 -19.11 -7.69
C SER A 705 18.78 -20.21 -6.63
N ARG A 706 19.93 -20.56 -6.05
CA ARG A 706 20.04 -21.58 -5.00
C ARG A 706 19.27 -21.18 -3.74
N PHE A 707 19.34 -19.91 -3.33
CA PHE A 707 18.56 -19.37 -2.22
C PHE A 707 17.05 -19.53 -2.45
N ARG A 708 16.53 -19.14 -3.62
CA ARG A 708 15.08 -19.27 -3.94
C ARG A 708 14.62 -20.72 -3.93
N ALA A 709 15.44 -21.63 -4.43
CA ALA A 709 15.17 -23.06 -4.39
C ALA A 709 15.11 -23.59 -2.95
N LEU A 710 16.07 -23.23 -2.09
CA LEU A 710 16.08 -23.61 -0.68
C LEU A 710 14.86 -23.05 0.08
N VAL A 711 14.48 -21.79 -0.16
CA VAL A 711 13.26 -21.21 0.43
C VAL A 711 12.00 -21.96 -0.02
N ALA A 712 11.93 -22.37 -1.28
CA ALA A 712 10.82 -23.18 -1.79
C ALA A 712 10.74 -24.54 -1.07
N ILE A 713 11.88 -25.24 -0.96
CA ILE A 713 11.98 -26.53 -0.25
C ILE A 713 11.56 -26.38 1.22
N GLY A 714 12.15 -25.44 1.95
CA GLY A 714 11.83 -25.23 3.36
C GLY A 714 10.36 -24.81 3.58
N SER A 715 9.79 -24.03 2.67
CA SER A 715 8.36 -23.67 2.73
C SER A 715 7.45 -24.90 2.56
N LEU A 716 7.79 -25.82 1.66
CA LEU A 716 7.03 -27.06 1.45
C LEU A 716 7.14 -28.00 2.65
N MET A 717 8.30 -28.04 3.34
CA MET A 717 8.55 -28.93 4.48
C MET A 717 7.79 -28.56 5.76
N LEU A 718 7.18 -27.37 5.84
CA LEU A 718 6.50 -26.90 7.05
C LEU A 718 5.15 -27.58 7.30
N GLU A 719 4.49 -28.08 6.26
CA GLU A 719 3.15 -28.67 6.36
C GLU A 719 3.04 -29.99 5.59
N GLY A 720 2.40 -30.99 6.21
CA GLY A 720 2.07 -32.26 5.55
C GLY A 720 3.27 -33.21 5.35
N SER A 721 3.12 -34.14 4.40
CA SER A 721 4.08 -35.24 4.15
C SER A 721 5.32 -34.82 3.36
N MET A 722 5.45 -33.56 2.94
CA MET A 722 6.59 -33.11 2.13
C MET A 722 7.91 -33.16 2.89
N LYS A 723 7.87 -33.01 4.21
CA LYS A 723 9.06 -33.16 5.06
C LYS A 723 9.67 -34.55 4.96
N SER A 724 8.87 -35.62 5.05
CA SER A 724 9.40 -36.99 4.95
C SER A 724 9.97 -37.26 3.55
N ILE A 725 9.27 -36.79 2.51
CA ILE A 725 9.74 -36.93 1.12
C ILE A 725 11.08 -36.20 0.94
N ALA A 726 11.20 -34.96 1.43
CA ALA A 726 12.44 -34.19 1.33
C ALA A 726 13.60 -34.89 2.07
N VAL A 727 13.34 -35.49 3.23
CA VAL A 727 14.33 -36.27 3.99
C VAL A 727 14.78 -37.53 3.22
N ASP A 728 13.86 -38.22 2.54
CA ASP A 728 14.19 -39.37 1.70
C ASP A 728 15.07 -38.98 0.49
N PHE A 729 14.98 -37.72 0.03
CA PHE A 729 15.87 -37.13 -0.97
C PHE A 729 17.13 -36.47 -0.39
N ASP A 730 17.52 -36.80 0.84
CA ASP A 730 18.77 -36.34 1.47
C ASP A 730 18.91 -34.81 1.61
N ILE A 731 17.79 -34.09 1.76
CA ILE A 731 17.78 -32.63 2.03
C ILE A 731 18.65 -32.26 3.26
N GLY A 732 18.90 -33.20 4.17
CA GLY A 732 19.77 -32.99 5.33
C GLY A 732 21.22 -32.66 4.94
N ASN A 733 21.78 -33.32 3.93
CA ASN A 733 23.14 -33.01 3.46
C ASN A 733 23.17 -31.69 2.68
N THR A 734 22.18 -31.45 1.83
CA THR A 734 22.02 -30.18 1.11
C THR A 734 21.85 -28.99 2.07
N ALA A 735 21.09 -29.16 3.16
CA ALA A 735 20.93 -28.15 4.21
C ALA A 735 22.24 -27.86 4.96
N LYS A 736 23.03 -28.89 5.28
CA LYS A 736 24.35 -28.73 5.91
C LYS A 736 25.35 -28.01 5.00
N ALA A 737 25.37 -28.37 3.71
CA ALA A 737 26.20 -27.70 2.72
C ALA A 737 25.79 -26.23 2.56
N ALA A 738 24.48 -25.95 2.45
CA ALA A 738 23.95 -24.60 2.40
C ALA A 738 24.30 -23.79 3.65
N LYS A 739 24.15 -24.38 4.85
CA LYS A 739 24.52 -23.77 6.14
C LYS A 739 26.00 -23.41 6.22
N ALA A 740 26.87 -24.16 5.55
CA ALA A 740 28.31 -23.89 5.48
C ALA A 740 28.69 -22.87 4.40
N SER A 741 27.72 -22.35 3.63
CA SER A 741 27.96 -21.34 2.60
C SER A 741 28.54 -20.05 3.20
N LYS A 742 29.36 -19.36 2.40
CA LYS A 742 29.86 -18.00 2.73
C LYS A 742 28.79 -16.94 2.49
N ASP A 743 27.78 -17.25 1.67
CA ASP A 743 26.62 -16.39 1.48
C ASP A 743 25.68 -16.53 2.69
N ALA A 744 25.44 -15.41 3.37
CA ALA A 744 24.68 -15.39 4.61
C ALA A 744 23.22 -15.82 4.42
N LYS A 745 22.58 -15.50 3.29
CA LYS A 745 21.17 -15.86 3.04
C LYS A 745 21.03 -17.37 2.83
N ILE A 746 21.99 -17.97 2.12
CA ILE A 746 22.05 -19.43 1.91
C ILE A 746 22.38 -20.14 3.22
N ALA A 747 23.31 -19.60 4.00
CA ALA A 747 23.67 -20.16 5.31
C ALA A 747 22.47 -20.14 6.28
N GLU A 748 21.71 -19.05 6.30
CA GLU A 748 20.52 -18.90 7.13
C GLU A 748 19.41 -19.88 6.73
N VAL A 749 19.04 -19.94 5.44
CA VAL A 749 17.98 -20.87 5.00
C VAL A 749 18.42 -22.33 5.14
N GLY A 750 19.72 -22.63 4.96
CA GLY A 750 20.29 -23.95 5.23
C GLY A 750 20.17 -24.34 6.70
N ALA A 751 20.40 -23.40 7.63
CA ALA A 751 20.18 -23.62 9.05
C ALA A 751 18.70 -23.83 9.41
N ASP A 752 17.79 -23.06 8.80
CA ASP A 752 16.34 -23.20 8.97
C ASP A 752 15.88 -24.60 8.53
N ILE A 753 16.34 -25.07 7.36
CA ILE A 753 16.00 -26.40 6.82
C ILE A 753 16.63 -27.51 7.68
N GLU A 754 17.88 -27.38 8.13
CA GLU A 754 18.51 -28.37 9.01
C GLU A 754 17.74 -28.50 10.34
N LEU A 755 17.24 -27.39 10.88
CA LEU A 755 16.38 -27.40 12.06
C LEU A 755 15.06 -28.13 11.76
N LEU A 756 14.44 -27.89 10.61
CA LEU A 756 13.25 -28.62 10.18
C LEU A 756 13.49 -30.13 10.08
N VAL A 757 14.60 -30.57 9.49
CA VAL A 757 14.96 -31.98 9.40
C VAL A 757 15.09 -32.62 10.79
N ASN A 758 15.70 -31.90 11.74
CA ASN A 758 15.98 -32.41 13.09
C ASN A 758 14.81 -32.29 14.07
N SER A 759 13.79 -31.49 13.77
CA SER A 759 12.57 -31.40 14.57
C SER A 759 11.77 -32.71 14.45
N THR A 760 11.30 -33.29 15.56
CA THR A 760 10.45 -34.50 15.57
C THR A 760 9.01 -34.19 15.22
#